data_AF-A0A8H7SLH3-F1
#
_entry.id   AF-A0A8H7SLH3-F1
#
_cell.length_a   1.000
_cell.length_b   1.000
_cell.length_c   1.000
_cell.angle_alpha   90.00
_cell.angle_beta   90.00
_cell.angle_gamma   90.00
#
_symmetry.space_group_name_H-M   'P 1'
#
loop_
_entity.id
_entity.type
_entity.pdbx_description
1 polymer ?
#
loop_
_entity_poly.entity_id
_entity_poly.type
_entity_poly.pdbx_seq_one_letter_code
_entity_poly.pdbx_strand_id
1 'polypeptide(L)'
;MQKGYLSVPSSDAEKQPWFNEKQFSSPASPLIAEESKNSSGFTRWINRISFFFMSSRQKEKSTRKISMYFIHRFIGNYVQLSLPTETVSDLFKSIPSSDHIKQYATTYSSKSHLAGSDSDRDLANWTRDSWIKFGVTDTKIETYWPLLNYPNQTRLAVIQGPSELLYESPINDKSPFHAYSGNGDVTGPVVYVNYGRLTDFQFLMARGVSFKGTIALIRNGVIRKGLKVKMAEDFGCIGAVLFSDPDDTNTTAIGPTVVEQGSVQYSSYIIGDPLTQGYAAVTETNATHRITYDEATGIPKIPSLPVSWQDAEALLKTTEGFGIKSDITWIGGICDLSYYSGPSEALINLINFNDYKVKPIWNVVGKIIGSEEPNRAVIIGNHRDAWSHGAMDPSSGSAVLMELVRTIGILIERGWRPRRTLIIASWDAQEYGSVGSTEWVEDHQSWLKEEAVAYLNVDYAVSGNHFSAQSSPILNQLLYQVTKEVIDPRTSQTVYDVWKSEKGAAAHSDYDFYFESSPSDSVTYLPLTDPLGSDSDYAAFFSHLGISSISFGFRGEENIRHTSLDTMAWLEGTVDPTFEYHQTLTRIWGLLVLHLTSDILLPMHSLDYSVEIVRHMDHLISKRGCLSLPYISSALHSLSATSYHFEKKRNKWAHKFAVHKHFSKKLKKHAAKANERIMQFERAFIDPLGIGHERPWFKHVVYGPDLNTGLAKEFPGLSDAVENDNTVYTRYVEEPKKKTSKKEEPEKAFLGRPSNNLRMGVVGLPNIGKSSLFNALTNSSVPAENYPFCTIDPSEARVEVPDERLDWLVKAYEPKRITPAHLTIVDIAGLVRGASQGAGLGNAFLSNVASVDAIYHLVRAFENDDITHVENTIDPVRDLEIIQNELRIKDEEMLERQLLELVKLAKFPDAKKLAGTISKKEELSIVEGLAEFMAQGKDVRKGDWSSTEINTINSLHLLTAKPMIYLVNTSEKDYISKENKWLPKISEWVQENNKGDLIIPLSVSLESKLADMEKEEQVQYLNELNIQSQLPKVILAGYKALDLIHYYTCGQQEVRAWTVRNRTKAPQAAGVIHTDFMRGFISAEIQKFADLKELGNETAVKAAGKYLQKGKDYTIEDGDIAHFKFNVTDKKK
;
A
#
# COMPACT_ATOMS: atom_id res chain seq x y z
N MET A 1 21.80 -79.57 9.37
CA MET A 1 20.44 -79.41 9.94
C MET A 1 19.92 -78.07 9.44
N GLN A 2 19.16 -78.06 8.34
CA GLN A 2 17.69 -77.87 8.31
C GLN A 2 17.27 -76.57 9.04
N LYS A 3 16.63 -75.56 8.43
CA LYS A 3 15.66 -75.53 7.32
C LYS A 3 15.72 -74.22 6.51
N GLY A 4 15.60 -74.31 5.18
CA GLY A 4 15.09 -73.24 4.29
C GLY A 4 13.58 -73.40 4.06
N TYR A 5 12.91 -72.92 3.02
CA TYR A 5 13.20 -72.16 1.79
C TYR A 5 11.77 -71.79 1.26
N LEU A 6 11.64 -70.63 0.61
CA LEU A 6 10.79 -70.24 -0.54
C LEU A 6 9.50 -70.99 -0.98
N SER A 7 8.67 -70.16 -1.64
CA SER A 7 7.92 -70.37 -2.91
C SER A 7 6.46 -70.86 -2.92
N VAL A 8 5.57 -69.97 -3.42
CA VAL A 8 4.69 -70.06 -4.63
C VAL A 8 4.95 -71.35 -5.46
N PRO A 9 4.02 -72.01 -6.20
CA PRO A 9 3.01 -71.40 -7.08
C PRO A 9 1.78 -72.29 -7.38
N SER A 10 0.96 -71.87 -8.37
CA SER A 10 0.40 -72.68 -9.48
C SER A 10 -0.96 -72.09 -9.91
N SER A 11 -1.07 -71.45 -11.09
CA SER A 11 -1.53 -72.06 -12.37
C SER A 11 -3.02 -72.46 -12.30
N ASP A 12 -3.90 -72.26 -13.28
CA ASP A 12 -3.77 -71.94 -14.69
C ASP A 12 -5.20 -71.80 -15.26
N ALA A 13 -5.28 -71.18 -16.44
CA ALA A 13 -6.16 -71.54 -17.55
C ALA A 13 -7.70 -71.31 -17.47
N GLU A 14 -8.09 -70.34 -18.30
CA GLU A 14 -8.93 -70.52 -19.50
C GLU A 14 -10.43 -70.16 -19.50
N LYS A 15 -10.73 -69.33 -20.52
CA LYS A 15 -11.89 -69.30 -21.43
C LYS A 15 -13.13 -68.43 -21.06
N GLN A 16 -13.27 -67.35 -21.83
CA GLN A 16 -14.54 -66.68 -22.13
C GLN A 16 -15.49 -67.59 -22.96
N PRO A 17 -16.79 -67.29 -23.07
CA PRO A 17 -17.27 -66.42 -24.17
C PRO A 17 -18.49 -65.50 -23.82
N TRP A 18 -18.97 -64.81 -24.88
CA TRP A 18 -19.79 -63.60 -25.02
C TRP A 18 -21.34 -63.74 -25.02
N PHE A 19 -22.04 -62.61 -24.75
CA PHE A 19 -23.40 -62.11 -25.15
C PHE A 19 -24.68 -62.86 -24.65
N ASN A 20 -25.83 -62.25 -24.25
CA ASN A 20 -26.66 -61.16 -24.83
C ASN A 20 -27.73 -60.67 -23.78
N GLU A 21 -27.87 -59.37 -23.46
CA GLU A 21 -28.85 -58.33 -23.90
C GLU A 21 -30.28 -58.24 -23.29
N LYS A 22 -30.60 -57.00 -22.81
CA LYS A 22 -31.85 -56.20 -22.91
C LYS A 22 -33.11 -56.68 -22.15
N GLN A 23 -34.05 -55.88 -21.64
CA GLN A 23 -34.36 -54.44 -21.61
C GLN A 23 -35.49 -54.27 -20.57
N PHE A 24 -35.61 -53.15 -19.86
CA PHE A 24 -36.89 -52.74 -19.25
C PHE A 24 -37.18 -51.27 -19.53
N SER A 25 -38.41 -51.03 -20.00
CA SER A 25 -39.00 -49.78 -20.46
C SER A 25 -39.76 -49.05 -19.34
N SER A 26 -39.76 -47.71 -19.40
CA SER A 26 -40.72 -46.82 -18.70
C SER A 26 -42.17 -47.00 -19.22
N PRO A 27 -43.21 -46.47 -18.55
CA PRO A 27 -43.64 -45.08 -18.84
C PRO A 27 -44.26 -44.28 -17.67
N ALA A 28 -44.66 -43.04 -18.02
CA ALA A 28 -45.06 -41.85 -17.27
C ALA A 28 -46.32 -41.85 -16.35
N SER A 29 -46.34 -40.84 -15.45
CA SER A 29 -47.38 -39.97 -14.79
C SER A 29 -48.89 -40.17 -15.09
N PRO A 30 -49.93 -39.69 -14.30
CA PRO A 30 -49.98 -38.39 -13.58
C PRO A 30 -50.98 -38.16 -12.38
N LEU A 31 -50.92 -36.95 -11.76
CA LEU A 31 -52.01 -36.01 -11.34
C LEU A 31 -53.16 -36.32 -10.30
N ILE A 32 -53.36 -35.33 -9.40
CA ILE A 32 -54.62 -34.73 -8.82
C ILE A 32 -55.01 -34.95 -7.32
N ALA A 33 -55.18 -33.77 -6.68
CA ALA A 33 -55.86 -33.26 -5.47
C ALA A 33 -56.80 -34.11 -4.58
N GLU A 34 -56.82 -33.82 -3.25
CA GLU A 34 -57.95 -33.13 -2.55
C GLU A 34 -57.69 -32.73 -1.07
N GLU A 35 -58.09 -31.48 -0.75
CA GLU A 35 -58.60 -30.82 0.49
C GLU A 35 -58.41 -31.43 1.91
N SER A 36 -57.93 -30.71 2.94
CA SER A 36 -58.40 -29.52 3.71
C SER A 36 -59.10 -29.86 5.05
N LYS A 37 -58.64 -29.23 6.17
CA LYS A 37 -59.45 -28.47 7.16
C LYS A 37 -58.67 -27.95 8.39
N ASN A 38 -58.57 -26.63 8.44
CA ASN A 38 -58.57 -25.66 9.56
C ASN A 38 -58.82 -26.16 11.02
N SER A 39 -58.10 -25.61 12.02
CA SER A 39 -58.44 -24.32 12.70
C SER A 39 -57.69 -24.09 14.03
N SER A 40 -57.39 -22.80 14.31
CA SER A 40 -57.24 -22.06 15.59
C SER A 40 -57.15 -22.85 16.93
N GLY A 41 -56.33 -22.51 17.92
CA GLY A 41 -55.85 -21.21 18.39
C GLY A 41 -56.14 -21.05 19.89
N PHE A 42 -55.09 -20.87 20.70
CA PHE A 42 -55.01 -20.12 21.98
C PHE A 42 -55.96 -20.49 23.17
N THR A 43 -55.37 -20.78 24.34
CA THR A 43 -55.35 -19.95 25.58
C THR A 43 -55.33 -20.80 26.87
N ARG A 44 -54.56 -20.32 27.87
CA ARG A 44 -54.59 -20.59 29.34
C ARG A 44 -53.66 -21.69 29.88
N TRP A 45 -52.50 -21.28 30.42
CA TRP A 45 -52.27 -21.31 31.87
C TRP A 45 -51.02 -20.50 32.28
N ILE A 46 -51.23 -19.27 32.75
CA ILE A 46 -50.33 -18.53 33.66
C ILE A 46 -51.23 -18.01 34.78
N ASN A 47 -50.91 -18.34 36.03
CA ASN A 47 -50.96 -17.43 37.19
C ASN A 47 -50.67 -18.20 38.49
N ARG A 48 -49.60 -17.82 39.21
CA ARG A 48 -49.64 -17.47 40.65
C ARG A 48 -48.32 -16.90 41.20
N ILE A 49 -48.36 -15.57 41.40
CA ILE A 49 -48.01 -14.77 42.59
C ILE A 49 -46.54 -14.55 43.03
N SER A 50 -46.28 -13.25 43.23
CA SER A 50 -45.09 -12.50 43.67
C SER A 50 -44.96 -12.31 45.21
N PHE A 51 -43.77 -11.90 45.68
CA PHE A 51 -43.42 -10.83 46.68
C PHE A 51 -42.35 -11.21 47.74
N PHE A 52 -41.21 -10.49 47.78
CA PHE A 52 -40.74 -9.64 48.92
C PHE A 52 -39.46 -8.85 48.54
N PHE A 53 -39.29 -7.64 49.13
CA PHE A 53 -38.37 -6.55 48.75
C PHE A 53 -37.12 -6.39 49.67
N MET A 54 -36.06 -5.75 49.14
CA MET A 54 -34.93 -4.98 49.78
C MET A 54 -33.91 -5.74 50.68
N SER A 55 -32.58 -5.73 50.47
CA SER A 55 -31.67 -4.57 50.49
C SER A 55 -30.20 -5.02 50.30
N SER A 56 -29.34 -4.02 50.03
CA SER A 56 -27.86 -4.00 50.10
C SER A 56 -27.04 -4.46 48.88
N ARG A 57 -26.19 -3.51 48.47
CA ARG A 57 -25.21 -3.54 47.39
C ARG A 57 -24.08 -4.52 47.71
N GLN A 58 -23.60 -5.27 46.72
CA GLN A 58 -22.18 -5.20 46.34
C GLN A 58 -21.96 -5.63 44.89
N LYS A 59 -21.26 -4.74 44.19
CA LYS A 59 -20.76 -4.90 42.82
C LYS A 59 -19.67 -5.97 42.82
N GLU A 60 -19.86 -7.00 42.00
CA GLU A 60 -18.86 -7.75 41.23
C GLU A 60 -19.50 -9.10 40.85
N LYS A 61 -19.29 -9.56 39.61
CA LYS A 61 -19.89 -10.76 38.98
C LYS A 61 -21.18 -10.51 38.18
N SER A 62 -21.07 -9.81 37.05
CA SER A 62 -22.06 -9.95 35.96
C SER A 62 -21.46 -9.86 34.54
N THR A 63 -20.22 -10.27 34.33
CA THR A 63 -19.59 -10.33 32.99
C THR A 63 -19.20 -11.72 32.53
N ARG A 64 -19.50 -12.79 33.28
CA ARG A 64 -19.10 -14.17 32.93
C ARG A 64 -20.22 -15.14 32.55
N LYS A 65 -21.46 -14.69 32.33
CA LYS A 65 -22.59 -15.60 32.00
C LYS A 65 -23.46 -15.22 30.79
N ILE A 66 -22.99 -14.35 29.90
CA ILE A 66 -23.70 -14.03 28.64
C ILE A 66 -22.96 -14.53 27.39
N SER A 67 -21.78 -15.15 27.51
CA SER A 67 -20.89 -15.36 26.35
C SER A 67 -21.03 -16.68 25.57
N MET A 68 -21.88 -17.64 25.95
CA MET A 68 -21.80 -18.99 25.34
C MET A 68 -23.11 -19.61 24.86
N TYR A 69 -24.26 -18.97 25.08
CA TYR A 69 -25.57 -19.56 24.77
C TYR A 69 -26.28 -18.97 23.53
N PHE A 70 -25.66 -18.03 22.81
CA PHE A 70 -26.30 -17.28 21.72
C PHE A 70 -25.81 -17.60 20.29
N ILE A 71 -24.88 -18.55 20.12
CA ILE A 71 -24.31 -18.88 18.80
C ILE A 71 -25.02 -20.08 18.13
N HIS A 72 -25.86 -20.84 18.84
CA HIS A 72 -26.39 -22.12 18.31
C HIS A 72 -27.83 -22.11 17.72
N ARG A 73 -28.44 -20.95 17.40
CA ARG A 73 -29.86 -20.94 16.97
C ARG A 73 -30.25 -20.05 15.78
N PHE A 74 -29.39 -19.86 14.80
CA PHE A 74 -29.79 -19.21 13.53
C PHE A 74 -29.10 -19.80 12.29
N ILE A 75 -29.25 -21.11 12.10
CA ILE A 75 -29.07 -21.75 10.79
C ILE A 75 -30.37 -22.53 10.53
N GLY A 76 -31.14 -22.11 9.52
CA GLY A 76 -32.38 -22.79 9.13
C GLY A 76 -33.49 -21.81 8.76
N ASN A 77 -33.57 -21.49 7.47
CA ASN A 77 -34.77 -21.27 6.65
C ASN A 77 -34.49 -20.26 5.52
N TYR A 78 -33.85 -20.74 4.45
CA TYR A 78 -34.06 -20.18 3.11
C TYR A 78 -35.07 -21.08 2.40
N VAL A 79 -36.27 -20.56 2.14
CA VAL A 79 -37.29 -21.22 1.33
C VAL A 79 -36.98 -20.94 -0.14
N GLN A 80 -36.60 -21.97 -0.87
CA GLN A 80 -36.57 -22.00 -2.34
C GLN A 80 -38.00 -21.93 -2.88
N LEU A 81 -38.24 -21.05 -3.85
CA LEU A 81 -39.46 -21.01 -4.66
C LEU A 81 -39.09 -20.96 -6.15
N SER A 82 -39.36 -22.10 -6.82
CA SER A 82 -39.58 -22.37 -8.27
C SER A 82 -38.46 -22.13 -9.32
N LEU A 83 -38.13 -23.21 -10.06
CA LEU A 83 -37.30 -23.35 -11.29
C LEU A 83 -38.08 -22.95 -12.59
N PRO A 84 -37.45 -22.88 -13.80
CA PRO A 84 -36.16 -22.29 -14.18
C PRO A 84 -36.32 -21.24 -15.31
N THR A 85 -35.71 -20.08 -15.13
CA THR A 85 -34.95 -19.45 -16.23
C THR A 85 -33.50 -19.76 -15.87
N GLU A 86 -32.72 -20.36 -16.76
CA GLU A 86 -31.34 -20.75 -16.44
C GLU A 86 -30.60 -19.53 -15.88
N THR A 87 -30.14 -19.61 -14.62
CA THR A 87 -29.44 -18.48 -14.00
C THR A 87 -28.07 -18.32 -14.66
N VAL A 88 -27.47 -17.14 -14.59
CA VAL A 88 -26.10 -16.92 -15.14
C VAL A 88 -25.10 -17.91 -14.53
N SER A 89 -25.27 -18.27 -13.25
CA SER A 89 -24.44 -19.27 -12.57
C SER A 89 -24.64 -20.68 -13.12
N ASP A 90 -25.88 -21.10 -13.42
CA ASP A 90 -26.14 -22.42 -14.02
C ASP A 90 -25.58 -22.51 -15.44
N LEU A 91 -25.74 -21.43 -16.21
CA LEU A 91 -25.14 -21.31 -17.53
C LEU A 91 -23.60 -21.32 -17.45
N PHE A 92 -22.99 -20.63 -16.48
CA PHE A 92 -21.55 -20.66 -16.30
C PHE A 92 -21.05 -22.08 -16.03
N LYS A 93 -21.70 -22.82 -15.12
CA LYS A 93 -21.28 -24.19 -14.75
C LYS A 93 -21.29 -25.17 -15.92
N SER A 94 -22.11 -24.95 -16.95
CA SER A 94 -22.27 -25.85 -18.10
C SER A 94 -21.29 -25.61 -19.26
N ILE A 95 -20.55 -24.49 -19.27
CA ILE A 95 -19.67 -24.10 -20.39
C ILE A 95 -18.25 -24.68 -20.32
N PRO A 96 -17.56 -24.75 -19.16
CA PRO A 96 -16.18 -25.22 -19.08
C PRO A 96 -15.96 -26.60 -19.69
N SER A 97 -14.88 -26.80 -20.44
CA SER A 97 -14.54 -28.02 -21.18
C SER A 97 -13.16 -28.54 -20.79
N SER A 98 -13.09 -29.81 -20.39
CA SER A 98 -11.83 -30.51 -20.10
C SER A 98 -10.90 -30.57 -21.31
N ASP A 99 -11.44 -30.71 -22.53
CA ASP A 99 -10.65 -30.80 -23.76
C ASP A 99 -9.90 -29.49 -24.06
N HIS A 100 -10.58 -28.34 -23.89
CA HIS A 100 -9.93 -27.04 -24.05
C HIS A 100 -8.87 -26.81 -22.98
N ILE A 101 -9.18 -27.13 -21.72
CA ILE A 101 -8.22 -27.00 -20.62
C ILE A 101 -6.97 -27.83 -20.91
N LYS A 102 -7.14 -29.10 -21.31
CA LYS A 102 -6.04 -29.98 -21.71
C LYS A 102 -5.20 -29.35 -22.82
N GLN A 103 -5.84 -28.84 -23.87
CA GLN A 103 -5.15 -28.17 -24.97
C GLN A 103 -4.35 -26.94 -24.50
N TYR A 104 -4.90 -26.13 -23.61
CA TYR A 104 -4.19 -24.98 -23.04
C TYR A 104 -3.00 -25.42 -22.19
N ALA A 105 -3.17 -26.41 -21.32
CA ALA A 105 -2.10 -26.96 -20.49
C ALA A 105 -0.95 -27.51 -21.35
N THR A 106 -1.26 -28.27 -22.40
CA THR A 106 -0.28 -28.74 -23.40
C THR A 106 0.44 -27.59 -24.08
N THR A 107 -0.27 -26.50 -24.39
CA THR A 107 0.34 -25.34 -25.06
C THR A 107 1.34 -24.63 -24.16
N TYR A 108 0.95 -24.30 -22.93
CA TYR A 108 1.83 -23.62 -21.96
C TYR A 108 3.08 -24.46 -21.66
N SER A 109 2.90 -25.75 -21.39
CA SER A 109 3.97 -26.67 -21.03
C SER A 109 4.77 -27.26 -22.21
N SER A 110 4.52 -26.80 -23.44
CA SER A 110 5.14 -27.39 -24.65
C SER A 110 6.65 -27.14 -24.76
N LYS A 111 7.15 -26.13 -24.05
CA LYS A 111 8.56 -25.73 -23.97
C LYS A 111 8.83 -25.23 -22.57
N SER A 112 10.11 -25.13 -22.21
CA SER A 112 10.48 -24.40 -20.99
C SER A 112 10.23 -22.91 -21.17
N HIS A 113 9.66 -22.27 -20.15
CA HIS A 113 9.24 -20.87 -20.17
C HIS A 113 9.67 -20.12 -18.91
N LEU A 114 10.98 -20.19 -18.64
CA LEU A 114 11.61 -19.44 -17.55
C LEU A 114 11.37 -17.92 -17.71
N ALA A 115 11.15 -17.24 -16.58
CA ALA A 115 10.90 -15.81 -16.53
C ALA A 115 11.90 -14.99 -17.37
N GLY A 116 11.38 -14.03 -18.13
CA GLY A 116 12.16 -13.18 -19.02
C GLY A 116 12.76 -13.90 -20.24
N SER A 117 12.49 -15.18 -20.48
CA SER A 117 12.94 -15.89 -21.69
C SER A 117 12.13 -15.54 -22.93
N ASP A 118 12.66 -15.82 -24.13
CA ASP A 118 11.89 -15.65 -25.37
C ASP A 118 10.63 -16.53 -25.40
N SER A 119 10.70 -17.75 -24.83
CA SER A 119 9.55 -18.66 -24.78
C SER A 119 8.44 -18.13 -23.87
N ASP A 120 8.80 -17.55 -22.73
CA ASP A 120 7.81 -16.89 -21.87
C ASP A 120 7.17 -15.67 -22.55
N ARG A 121 7.96 -14.83 -23.22
CA ARG A 121 7.43 -13.70 -24.02
C ARG A 121 6.44 -14.16 -25.09
N ASP A 122 6.76 -15.25 -25.79
CA ASP A 122 5.90 -15.79 -26.84
C ASP A 122 4.58 -16.31 -26.26
N LEU A 123 4.61 -16.95 -25.08
CA LEU A 123 3.40 -17.32 -24.34
C LEU A 123 2.61 -16.09 -23.90
N ALA A 124 3.25 -15.04 -23.37
CA ALA A 124 2.56 -13.79 -22.99
C ALA A 124 1.78 -13.18 -24.18
N ASN A 125 2.40 -13.15 -25.37
CA ASN A 125 1.74 -12.70 -26.59
C ASN A 125 0.56 -13.61 -26.96
N TRP A 126 0.75 -14.92 -26.92
CA TRP A 126 -0.31 -15.89 -27.22
C TRP A 126 -1.49 -15.76 -26.26
N THR A 127 -1.23 -15.59 -24.96
CA THR A 127 -2.24 -15.38 -23.92
C THR A 127 -3.04 -14.11 -24.20
N ARG A 128 -2.37 -12.97 -24.45
CA ARG A 128 -3.02 -11.70 -24.83
C ARG A 128 -3.93 -11.88 -26.04
N ASP A 129 -3.41 -12.46 -27.11
CA ASP A 129 -4.14 -12.60 -28.37
C ASP A 129 -5.34 -13.53 -28.22
N SER A 130 -5.20 -14.57 -27.40
CA SER A 130 -6.29 -15.50 -27.07
C SER A 130 -7.40 -14.83 -26.25
N TRP A 131 -7.05 -14.02 -25.24
CA TRP A 131 -8.06 -13.29 -24.44
C TRP A 131 -8.82 -12.27 -25.28
N ILE A 132 -8.14 -11.56 -26.18
CA ILE A 132 -8.78 -10.65 -27.15
C ILE A 132 -9.75 -11.44 -28.03
N LYS A 133 -9.34 -12.60 -28.55
CA LYS A 133 -10.18 -13.48 -29.35
C LYS A 133 -11.41 -14.00 -28.58
N PHE A 134 -11.29 -14.22 -27.28
CA PHE A 134 -12.41 -14.59 -26.40
C PHE A 134 -13.35 -13.44 -26.07
N GLY A 135 -13.04 -12.20 -26.48
CA GLY A 135 -13.91 -11.04 -26.27
C GLY A 135 -13.51 -10.13 -25.11
N VAL A 136 -12.35 -10.37 -24.47
CA VAL A 136 -11.74 -9.43 -23.52
C VAL A 136 -10.81 -8.49 -24.29
N THR A 137 -11.40 -7.53 -24.99
CA THR A 137 -10.68 -6.70 -25.97
C THR A 137 -9.74 -5.66 -25.36
N ASP A 138 -10.00 -5.23 -24.12
CA ASP A 138 -9.08 -4.38 -23.34
C ASP A 138 -8.04 -5.28 -22.64
N THR A 139 -7.20 -5.93 -23.43
CA THR A 139 -6.08 -6.75 -22.95
C THR A 139 -4.76 -6.21 -23.47
N LYS A 140 -3.80 -6.01 -22.56
CA LYS A 140 -2.47 -5.48 -22.84
C LYS A 140 -1.39 -6.27 -22.12
N ILE A 141 -0.15 -6.12 -22.59
CA ILE A 141 1.04 -6.56 -21.88
C ILE A 141 1.60 -5.35 -21.14
N GLU A 142 1.84 -5.51 -19.84
CA GLU A 142 2.54 -4.56 -18.99
C GLU A 142 3.92 -5.12 -18.68
N THR A 143 4.95 -4.32 -19.00
CA THR A 143 6.34 -4.77 -18.94
C THR A 143 7.04 -4.12 -17.75
N TYR A 144 7.69 -4.94 -16.93
CA TYR A 144 8.56 -4.50 -15.84
C TYR A 144 9.98 -5.01 -16.09
N TRP A 145 10.97 -4.40 -15.44
CA TRP A 145 12.39 -4.66 -15.65
C TRP A 145 13.08 -5.04 -14.34
N PRO A 146 12.75 -6.17 -13.72
CA PRO A 146 13.35 -6.58 -12.46
C PRO A 146 14.79 -7.09 -12.64
N LEU A 147 15.48 -7.27 -11.51
CA LEU A 147 16.69 -8.09 -11.47
C LEU A 147 16.33 -9.57 -11.63
N LEU A 148 16.92 -10.24 -12.63
CA LEU A 148 16.92 -11.70 -12.76
C LEU A 148 18.37 -12.20 -12.80
N ASN A 149 18.58 -13.50 -12.54
CA ASN A 149 19.88 -14.14 -12.67
C ASN A 149 19.80 -15.44 -13.43
N TYR A 150 20.86 -15.76 -14.16
CA TYR A 150 21.01 -17.03 -14.87
C TYR A 150 22.39 -17.62 -14.59
N PRO A 151 22.53 -18.95 -14.54
CA PRO A 151 23.83 -19.59 -14.30
C PRO A 151 24.84 -19.25 -15.40
N ASN A 152 26.10 -19.02 -15.01
CA ASN A 152 27.23 -18.77 -15.93
C ASN A 152 28.36 -19.78 -15.68
N GLN A 153 28.72 -20.02 -14.42
CA GLN A 153 29.70 -21.04 -14.06
C GLN A 153 29.26 -21.76 -12.80
N THR A 154 29.20 -23.09 -12.88
CA THR A 154 28.75 -23.96 -11.79
C THR A 154 29.71 -25.15 -11.65
N ARG A 155 30.10 -25.46 -10.41
CA ARG A 155 30.87 -26.68 -10.08
C ARG A 155 30.65 -27.09 -8.64
N LEU A 156 30.62 -28.40 -8.40
CA LEU A 156 30.67 -28.98 -7.06
C LEU A 156 31.58 -30.22 -7.08
N ALA A 157 32.60 -30.24 -6.21
CA ALA A 157 33.52 -31.38 -6.13
C ALA A 157 34.15 -31.54 -4.74
N VAL A 158 34.33 -32.78 -4.29
CA VAL A 158 35.22 -33.14 -3.19
C VAL A 158 36.65 -33.18 -3.74
N ILE A 159 37.44 -32.17 -3.39
CA ILE A 159 38.77 -31.95 -3.99
C ILE A 159 39.94 -32.41 -3.09
N GLN A 160 39.67 -32.63 -1.80
CA GLN A 160 40.68 -33.07 -0.84
C GLN A 160 40.04 -34.04 0.16
N GLY A 161 40.70 -35.18 0.41
CA GLY A 161 40.23 -36.23 1.31
C GLY A 161 40.81 -37.59 0.92
N PRO A 162 40.39 -38.69 1.58
CA PRO A 162 40.67 -40.04 1.12
C PRO A 162 40.27 -40.23 -0.34
N SER A 163 41.08 -40.97 -1.10
CA SER A 163 40.92 -41.12 -2.57
C SER A 163 39.56 -41.66 -3.00
N GLU A 164 38.96 -42.51 -2.16
CA GLU A 164 37.66 -43.13 -2.33
C GLU A 164 36.48 -42.18 -2.12
N LEU A 165 36.73 -41.01 -1.52
CA LEU A 165 35.73 -39.96 -1.30
C LEU A 165 35.84 -38.81 -2.32
N LEU A 166 36.87 -38.82 -3.18
CA LEU A 166 36.98 -37.82 -4.25
C LEU A 166 35.81 -37.99 -5.22
N TYR A 167 35.13 -36.89 -5.52
CA TYR A 167 33.92 -36.87 -6.33
C TYR A 167 33.82 -35.53 -7.06
N GLU A 168 33.35 -35.56 -8.30
CA GLU A 168 33.01 -34.38 -9.07
C GLU A 168 31.61 -34.55 -9.64
N SER A 169 30.73 -33.64 -9.29
CA SER A 169 29.35 -33.63 -9.76
C SER A 169 29.30 -33.29 -11.26
N PRO A 170 28.40 -33.91 -12.04
CA PRO A 170 28.25 -33.62 -13.46
C PRO A 170 27.57 -32.26 -13.76
N ILE A 171 27.21 -31.48 -12.73
CA ILE A 171 26.54 -30.19 -12.88
C ILE A 171 27.40 -29.17 -13.65
N ASN A 172 26.72 -28.29 -14.38
CA ASN A 172 27.31 -27.23 -15.18
C ASN A 172 26.37 -26.01 -15.26
N ASP A 173 26.71 -25.03 -16.11
CA ASP A 173 25.97 -23.80 -16.33
C ASP A 173 24.58 -23.98 -16.96
N LYS A 174 24.22 -25.19 -17.39
CA LYS A 174 22.87 -25.55 -17.88
C LYS A 174 22.08 -26.37 -16.88
N SER A 175 22.69 -26.71 -15.74
CA SER A 175 22.04 -27.46 -14.69
C SER A 175 21.02 -26.60 -13.93
N PRO A 176 20.07 -27.26 -13.24
CA PRO A 176 19.22 -26.65 -12.22
C PRO A 176 19.96 -25.68 -11.29
N PHE A 177 19.36 -24.53 -10.97
CA PHE A 177 20.01 -23.48 -10.17
C PHE A 177 19.08 -22.82 -9.16
N HIS A 178 19.68 -22.03 -8.27
CA HIS A 178 18.98 -21.20 -7.30
C HIS A 178 18.88 -19.74 -7.79
N ALA A 179 17.66 -19.20 -7.92
CA ALA A 179 17.50 -17.77 -8.18
C ALA A 179 17.99 -16.91 -7.01
N TYR A 180 18.72 -15.84 -7.32
CA TYR A 180 19.38 -14.89 -6.42
C TYR A 180 20.50 -15.44 -5.54
N SER A 181 21.00 -16.65 -5.83
CA SER A 181 22.17 -17.21 -5.14
C SER A 181 23.39 -16.30 -5.25
N GLY A 182 24.14 -16.14 -4.15
CA GLY A 182 25.36 -15.34 -4.15
C GLY A 182 26.40 -15.86 -5.15
N ASN A 183 27.27 -14.96 -5.62
CA ASN A 183 28.40 -15.34 -6.48
C ASN A 183 29.62 -15.71 -5.62
N GLY A 184 30.28 -16.82 -5.93
CA GLY A 184 31.49 -17.21 -5.21
C GLY A 184 32.16 -18.49 -5.70
N ASP A 185 33.45 -18.59 -5.39
CA ASP A 185 34.27 -19.80 -5.46
C ASP A 185 34.81 -20.03 -4.06
N VAL A 186 34.23 -21.02 -3.37
CA VAL A 186 34.52 -21.30 -1.97
C VAL A 186 34.97 -22.73 -1.80
N THR A 187 35.91 -22.94 -0.88
CA THR A 187 36.38 -24.27 -0.50
C THR A 187 36.33 -24.40 1.01
N GLY A 188 35.66 -25.45 1.49
CA GLY A 188 35.53 -25.71 2.92
C GLY A 188 35.03 -27.12 3.22
N PRO A 189 35.08 -27.53 4.50
CA PRO A 189 34.48 -28.77 4.96
C PRO A 189 32.95 -28.67 4.92
N VAL A 190 32.27 -29.81 4.80
CA VAL A 190 30.79 -29.88 4.80
C VAL A 190 30.26 -30.12 6.20
N VAL A 191 29.17 -29.44 6.52
CA VAL A 191 28.34 -29.69 7.71
C VAL A 191 26.90 -29.98 7.26
N TYR A 192 26.36 -31.14 7.66
CA TYR A 192 24.97 -31.51 7.44
C TYR A 192 24.09 -30.94 8.54
N VAL A 193 23.06 -30.18 8.17
CA VAL A 193 22.22 -29.40 9.09
C VAL A 193 20.72 -29.72 8.95
N ASN A 194 20.39 -30.95 8.56
CA ASN A 194 19.01 -31.41 8.37
C ASN A 194 18.20 -30.46 7.47
N TYR A 195 17.05 -29.95 7.93
CA TYR A 195 16.22 -29.01 7.20
C TYR A 195 16.70 -27.55 7.28
N GLY A 196 17.82 -27.27 7.96
CA GLY A 196 18.40 -25.93 8.05
C GLY A 196 17.55 -24.94 8.84
N ARG A 197 16.74 -25.42 9.79
CA ARG A 197 15.96 -24.56 10.70
C ARG A 197 16.89 -23.89 11.69
N LEU A 198 16.46 -22.74 12.23
CA LEU A 198 17.15 -22.10 13.36
C LEU A 198 17.45 -23.10 14.50
N THR A 199 16.48 -23.97 14.81
CA THR A 199 16.62 -25.01 15.83
C THR A 199 17.64 -26.10 15.47
N ASP A 200 17.82 -26.41 14.17
CA ASP A 200 18.82 -27.38 13.72
C ASP A 200 20.24 -26.83 13.92
N PHE A 201 20.47 -25.58 13.53
CA PHE A 201 21.75 -24.90 13.75
C PHE A 201 22.06 -24.73 15.25
N GLN A 202 21.07 -24.31 16.05
CA GLN A 202 21.22 -24.17 17.50
C GLN A 202 21.51 -25.52 18.18
N PHE A 203 20.85 -26.61 17.74
CA PHE A 203 21.04 -27.95 18.27
C PHE A 203 22.48 -28.44 18.12
N LEU A 204 23.06 -28.23 16.93
CA LEU A 204 24.43 -28.61 16.60
C LEU A 204 25.45 -27.68 17.30
N MET A 205 25.21 -26.37 17.32
CA MET A 205 26.06 -25.40 18.03
C MET A 205 26.17 -25.74 19.52
N ALA A 206 25.04 -26.05 20.16
CA ALA A 206 25.00 -26.41 21.59
C ALA A 206 25.81 -27.67 21.92
N ARG A 207 26.16 -28.47 20.90
CA ARG A 207 26.95 -29.71 21.00
C ARG A 207 28.37 -29.56 20.43
N GLY A 208 28.81 -28.33 20.17
CA GLY A 208 30.18 -28.03 19.79
C GLY A 208 30.52 -28.17 18.30
N VAL A 209 29.51 -28.33 17.43
CA VAL A 209 29.71 -28.27 15.97
C VAL A 209 29.95 -26.81 15.55
N SER A 210 31.02 -26.57 14.79
CA SER A 210 31.38 -25.25 14.27
C SER A 210 30.96 -25.09 12.80
N PHE A 211 30.37 -23.94 12.46
CA PHE A 211 29.89 -23.61 11.12
C PHE A 211 30.80 -22.63 10.35
N LYS A 212 31.68 -21.91 11.07
CA LYS A 212 32.51 -20.86 10.47
C LYS A 212 33.43 -21.45 9.40
N GLY A 213 33.28 -20.99 8.16
CA GLY A 213 34.10 -21.46 7.04
C GLY A 213 33.66 -22.82 6.44
N THR A 214 32.52 -23.36 6.85
CA THR A 214 31.97 -24.62 6.31
C THR A 214 31.01 -24.37 5.15
N ILE A 215 30.74 -25.40 4.35
CA ILE A 215 29.63 -25.44 3.39
C ILE A 215 28.49 -26.23 4.03
N ALA A 216 27.31 -25.61 4.14
CA ALA A 216 26.13 -26.27 4.71
C ALA A 216 25.47 -27.20 3.69
N LEU A 217 25.21 -28.46 4.06
CA LEU A 217 24.40 -29.40 3.31
C LEU A 217 23.02 -29.52 3.95
N ILE A 218 21.96 -29.23 3.19
CA ILE A 218 20.62 -29.00 3.73
C ILE A 218 19.56 -29.75 2.91
N ARG A 219 18.63 -30.43 3.58
CA ARG A 219 17.44 -31.03 2.96
C ARG A 219 16.41 -29.97 2.57
N ASN A 220 15.72 -30.16 1.45
CA ASN A 220 14.52 -29.43 1.09
C ASN A 220 13.35 -29.76 2.04
N GLY A 221 12.24 -29.00 1.96
CA GLY A 221 11.07 -29.19 2.84
C GLY A 221 11.11 -28.41 4.15
N VAL A 222 10.01 -28.49 4.92
CA VAL A 222 9.76 -27.86 6.23
C VAL A 222 9.76 -26.31 6.27
N ILE A 223 10.79 -25.66 5.73
CA ILE A 223 10.92 -24.19 5.66
C ILE A 223 11.32 -23.72 4.25
N ARG A 224 11.14 -22.42 3.96
CA ARG A 224 11.45 -21.84 2.64
C ARG A 224 12.95 -21.92 2.31
N LYS A 225 13.29 -22.20 1.04
CA LYS A 225 14.67 -22.42 0.56
C LYS A 225 15.61 -21.25 0.89
N GLY A 226 15.17 -20.01 0.62
CA GLY A 226 15.96 -18.82 0.91
C GLY A 226 16.33 -18.67 2.38
N LEU A 227 15.43 -19.07 3.30
CA LEU A 227 15.70 -19.00 4.73
C LEU A 227 16.66 -20.09 5.20
N LYS A 228 16.75 -21.23 4.53
CA LYS A 228 17.82 -22.22 4.76
C LYS A 228 19.19 -21.62 4.46
N VAL A 229 19.32 -20.95 3.31
CA VAL A 229 20.56 -20.27 2.91
C VAL A 229 20.88 -19.11 3.85
N LYS A 230 19.86 -18.34 4.25
CA LYS A 230 20.01 -17.29 5.27
C LYS A 230 20.56 -17.83 6.58
N MET A 231 20.00 -18.93 7.10
CA MET A 231 20.48 -19.52 8.35
C MET A 231 21.93 -20.00 8.21
N ALA A 232 22.30 -20.61 7.08
CA ALA A 232 23.70 -20.97 6.83
C ALA A 232 24.62 -19.74 6.86
N GLU A 233 24.22 -18.65 6.21
CA GLU A 233 24.94 -17.37 6.20
C GLU A 233 25.08 -16.76 7.60
N ASP A 234 23.98 -16.65 8.35
CA ASP A 234 23.93 -16.06 9.69
C ASP A 234 24.82 -16.84 10.69
N PHE A 235 24.94 -18.16 10.52
CA PHE A 235 25.80 -19.02 11.35
C PHE A 235 27.26 -19.08 10.86
N GLY A 236 27.61 -18.39 9.77
CA GLY A 236 28.98 -18.22 9.29
C GLY A 236 29.47 -19.27 8.30
N CYS A 237 28.57 -20.05 7.70
CA CYS A 237 28.90 -20.88 6.55
C CYS A 237 29.28 -20.00 5.36
N ILE A 238 30.17 -20.50 4.50
CA ILE A 238 30.66 -19.79 3.31
C ILE A 238 29.96 -20.24 2.02
N GLY A 239 29.10 -21.26 2.10
CA GLY A 239 28.26 -21.71 0.99
C GLY A 239 27.17 -22.67 1.47
N ALA A 240 26.18 -22.94 0.63
CA ALA A 240 25.07 -23.85 0.93
C ALA A 240 24.71 -24.76 -0.25
N VAL A 241 24.43 -26.03 0.03
CA VAL A 241 23.98 -27.02 -0.94
C VAL A 241 22.65 -27.59 -0.48
N LEU A 242 21.63 -27.49 -1.31
CA LEU A 242 20.27 -28.00 -1.01
C LEU A 242 19.97 -29.23 -1.86
N PHE A 243 19.32 -30.23 -1.28
CA PHE A 243 18.91 -31.44 -2.00
C PHE A 243 17.55 -31.95 -1.50
N SER A 244 16.82 -32.70 -2.34
CA SER A 244 15.56 -33.34 -1.95
C SER A 244 15.84 -34.78 -1.55
N ASP A 245 15.75 -35.06 -0.25
CA ASP A 245 16.00 -36.39 0.30
C ASP A 245 14.87 -37.37 -0.10
N PRO A 246 15.18 -38.62 -0.48
CA PRO A 246 14.15 -39.60 -0.85
C PRO A 246 13.03 -39.78 0.20
N ASP A 247 13.33 -39.66 1.49
CA ASP A 247 12.36 -39.82 2.58
C ASP A 247 11.36 -38.64 2.66
N ASP A 248 11.74 -37.46 2.17
CA ASP A 248 10.89 -36.26 2.20
C ASP A 248 9.92 -36.16 1.03
N THR A 249 10.23 -36.87 -0.06
CA THR A 249 9.57 -36.61 -1.35
C THR A 249 8.21 -37.28 -1.48
N ASN A 250 7.88 -38.23 -0.59
CA ASN A 250 6.67 -39.09 -0.66
C ASN A 250 6.44 -39.69 -2.07
N THR A 251 7.46 -39.71 -2.93
CA THR A 251 7.34 -40.16 -4.31
C THR A 251 8.48 -41.10 -4.65
N THR A 252 8.12 -42.23 -5.27
CA THR A 252 9.10 -43.11 -5.92
C THR A 252 9.64 -42.52 -7.22
N ALA A 253 9.10 -41.37 -7.68
CA ALA A 253 9.42 -40.75 -8.95
C ALA A 253 10.67 -39.85 -8.93
N ILE A 254 11.06 -39.29 -7.77
CA ILE A 254 12.29 -38.48 -7.67
C ILE A 254 13.49 -39.42 -7.62
N GLY A 255 13.98 -39.76 -8.82
CA GLY A 255 15.18 -40.57 -9.01
C GLY A 255 16.46 -39.88 -8.51
N PRO A 256 17.59 -40.61 -8.47
CA PRO A 256 18.88 -40.17 -7.93
C PRO A 256 19.43 -38.86 -8.48
N THR A 257 19.06 -38.51 -9.70
CA THR A 257 19.63 -37.40 -10.45
C THR A 257 18.70 -36.20 -10.58
N VAL A 258 17.49 -36.29 -10.05
CA VAL A 258 16.48 -35.22 -10.15
C VAL A 258 16.81 -34.12 -9.14
N VAL A 259 16.68 -32.87 -9.58
CA VAL A 259 17.00 -31.69 -8.78
C VAL A 259 15.79 -30.77 -8.71
N GLU A 260 15.51 -30.28 -7.50
CA GLU A 260 14.47 -29.29 -7.23
C GLU A 260 15.07 -27.87 -7.26
N GLN A 261 14.56 -27.01 -8.14
CA GLN A 261 14.99 -25.61 -8.28
C GLN A 261 14.18 -24.66 -7.39
N GLY A 262 14.58 -23.39 -7.37
CA GLY A 262 13.78 -22.34 -6.76
C GLY A 262 14.54 -21.06 -6.45
N SER A 263 13.79 -20.03 -6.13
CA SER A 263 14.34 -18.80 -5.54
C SER A 263 14.85 -19.05 -4.13
N VAL A 264 16.03 -18.50 -3.83
CA VAL A 264 16.58 -18.39 -2.47
C VAL A 264 16.47 -16.96 -1.92
N GLN A 265 15.56 -16.14 -2.47
CA GLN A 265 15.15 -14.88 -1.84
C GLN A 265 14.62 -15.15 -0.42
N TYR A 266 14.94 -14.25 0.52
CA TYR A 266 14.50 -14.32 1.90
C TYR A 266 13.03 -13.90 2.01
N SER A 267 12.13 -14.81 1.68
CA SER A 267 10.69 -14.56 1.51
C SER A 267 9.93 -14.14 2.79
N SER A 268 10.60 -14.11 3.95
CA SER A 268 10.07 -13.49 5.18
C SER A 268 10.43 -12.01 5.33
N TYR A 269 11.38 -11.49 4.55
CA TYR A 269 11.85 -10.10 4.58
C TYR A 269 11.22 -9.26 3.47
N ILE A 270 11.27 -9.77 2.24
CA ILE A 270 10.72 -9.13 1.03
C ILE A 270 10.17 -10.20 0.08
N ILE A 271 9.33 -9.75 -0.84
CA ILE A 271 9.03 -10.40 -2.13
C ILE A 271 9.13 -9.32 -3.22
N GLY A 272 9.03 -9.69 -4.49
CA GLY A 272 9.18 -8.72 -5.60
C GLY A 272 10.62 -8.60 -6.09
N ASP A 273 10.90 -7.61 -6.95
CA ASP A 273 12.28 -7.30 -7.35
C ASP A 273 13.09 -6.91 -6.09
N PRO A 274 14.16 -7.66 -5.75
CA PRO A 274 14.97 -7.34 -4.58
C PRO A 274 15.63 -5.98 -4.64
N LEU A 275 15.75 -5.38 -5.84
CA LEU A 275 16.38 -4.08 -6.03
C LEU A 275 15.41 -2.90 -5.99
N THR A 276 14.09 -3.09 -6.09
CA THR A 276 13.12 -1.97 -6.13
C THR A 276 12.04 -2.09 -5.06
N GLN A 277 12.42 -2.53 -3.86
CA GLN A 277 11.52 -2.80 -2.75
C GLN A 277 10.54 -1.64 -2.47
N GLY A 278 9.23 -1.85 -2.70
CA GLY A 278 8.18 -0.86 -2.50
C GLY A 278 7.88 0.04 -3.71
N TYR A 279 8.56 -0.17 -4.84
CA TYR A 279 8.47 0.64 -6.06
C TYR A 279 8.57 -0.22 -7.32
N ALA A 280 7.67 0.00 -8.28
CA ALA A 280 7.71 -0.75 -9.53
C ALA A 280 8.92 -0.42 -10.43
N ALA A 281 9.55 -1.45 -10.99
CA ALA A 281 10.63 -1.42 -11.96
C ALA A 281 10.12 -1.13 -13.39
N VAL A 282 9.51 0.04 -13.61
CA VAL A 282 8.79 0.38 -14.86
C VAL A 282 9.66 0.57 -16.11
N THR A 283 10.97 0.80 -15.98
CA THR A 283 11.89 0.91 -17.12
C THR A 283 13.25 0.30 -16.81
N GLU A 284 13.96 -0.11 -17.87
CA GLU A 284 15.32 -0.66 -17.80
C GLU A 284 16.30 0.28 -17.09
N THR A 285 16.19 1.59 -17.32
CA THR A 285 17.19 2.60 -16.93
C THR A 285 16.74 3.57 -15.84
N ASN A 286 15.45 3.57 -15.44
CA ASN A 286 14.87 4.67 -14.68
C ASN A 286 14.03 4.24 -13.46
N ALA A 287 14.30 3.08 -12.88
CA ALA A 287 13.85 2.80 -11.51
C ALA A 287 14.68 3.66 -10.53
N THR A 288 14.24 4.89 -10.28
CA THR A 288 14.91 5.88 -9.39
C THR A 288 15.11 5.41 -7.95
N HIS A 289 14.59 4.24 -7.61
CA HIS A 289 14.66 3.59 -6.30
C HIS A 289 15.47 2.29 -6.32
N ARG A 290 16.19 1.98 -7.42
CA ARG A 290 16.96 0.75 -7.53
C ARG A 290 18.19 0.79 -6.61
N ILE A 291 18.22 -0.11 -5.63
CA ILE A 291 19.40 -0.36 -4.79
C ILE A 291 20.37 -1.33 -5.48
N THR A 292 21.61 -1.40 -4.97
CA THR A 292 22.60 -2.38 -5.45
C THR A 292 22.31 -3.77 -4.87
N TYR A 293 22.91 -4.81 -5.49
CA TYR A 293 22.82 -6.18 -4.96
C TYR A 293 23.34 -6.26 -3.52
N ASP A 294 24.43 -5.57 -3.19
CA ASP A 294 25.02 -5.59 -1.85
C ASP A 294 24.14 -4.90 -0.81
N GLU A 295 23.42 -3.85 -1.19
CA GLU A 295 22.46 -3.14 -0.33
C GLU A 295 21.15 -3.92 -0.12
N ALA A 296 20.83 -4.88 -1.01
CA ALA A 296 19.60 -5.65 -0.90
C ALA A 296 19.61 -6.58 0.32
N THR A 297 18.65 -6.39 1.22
CA THR A 297 18.49 -7.10 2.51
C THR A 297 17.80 -8.45 2.41
N GLY A 298 17.18 -8.77 1.27
CA GLY A 298 16.33 -9.95 1.09
C GLY A 298 16.90 -11.04 0.18
N ILE A 299 18.20 -11.04 -0.10
CA ILE A 299 18.85 -12.03 -0.98
C ILE A 299 20.20 -12.48 -0.40
N PRO A 300 20.63 -13.75 -0.65
CA PRO A 300 21.88 -14.30 -0.14
C PRO A 300 23.13 -13.55 -0.54
N LYS A 301 24.16 -13.58 0.33
CA LYS A 301 25.52 -13.13 -0.01
C LYS A 301 26.51 -14.28 -0.20
N ILE A 302 26.14 -15.49 0.22
CA ILE A 302 26.93 -16.71 0.01
C ILE A 302 26.46 -17.49 -1.23
N PRO A 303 27.37 -18.18 -1.93
CA PRO A 303 26.99 -19.05 -3.04
C PRO A 303 26.21 -20.27 -2.57
N SER A 304 25.20 -20.64 -3.34
CA SER A 304 24.40 -21.83 -3.11
C SER A 304 23.98 -22.57 -4.38
N LEU A 305 23.83 -23.88 -4.29
CA LEU A 305 23.42 -24.76 -5.40
C LEU A 305 22.34 -25.75 -4.97
N PRO A 306 21.31 -25.99 -5.81
CA PRO A 306 20.48 -27.18 -5.69
C PRO A 306 21.19 -28.35 -6.35
N VAL A 307 21.13 -29.53 -5.73
CA VAL A 307 21.75 -30.76 -6.25
C VAL A 307 20.83 -31.95 -6.11
N SER A 308 21.18 -33.02 -6.80
CA SER A 308 20.47 -34.28 -6.72
C SER A 308 20.81 -35.00 -5.41
N TRP A 309 19.96 -35.92 -4.96
CA TRP A 309 20.31 -36.68 -3.74
C TRP A 309 21.52 -37.59 -3.96
N GLN A 310 21.83 -38.00 -5.19
CA GLN A 310 23.07 -38.71 -5.52
C GLN A 310 24.32 -37.84 -5.32
N ASP A 311 24.26 -36.56 -5.69
CA ASP A 311 25.35 -35.63 -5.40
C ASP A 311 25.46 -35.42 -3.88
N ALA A 312 24.33 -35.25 -3.18
CA ALA A 312 24.30 -35.10 -1.74
C ALA A 312 24.83 -36.33 -0.99
N GLU A 313 24.60 -37.55 -1.51
CA GLU A 313 25.16 -38.79 -0.98
C GLU A 313 26.70 -38.73 -0.95
N ALA A 314 27.34 -38.26 -2.03
CA ALA A 314 28.79 -38.12 -2.08
C ALA A 314 29.31 -37.16 -1.00
N LEU A 315 28.58 -36.08 -0.73
CA LEU A 315 28.88 -35.12 0.32
C LEU A 315 28.66 -35.72 1.73
N LEU A 316 27.55 -36.41 1.96
CA LEU A 316 27.23 -37.06 3.24
C LEU A 316 28.25 -38.15 3.61
N LYS A 317 28.78 -38.89 2.63
CA LYS A 317 29.87 -39.85 2.88
C LYS A 317 31.10 -39.20 3.50
N THR A 318 31.36 -37.92 3.20
CA THR A 318 32.50 -37.20 3.78
C THR A 318 32.31 -36.82 5.25
N THR A 319 31.07 -36.81 5.76
CA THR A 319 30.79 -36.47 7.16
C THR A 319 30.81 -37.68 8.09
N GLU A 320 30.83 -38.90 7.54
CA GLU A 320 30.79 -40.16 8.31
C GLU A 320 31.87 -40.23 9.41
N GLY A 321 31.42 -40.44 10.65
CA GLY A 321 32.29 -40.47 11.83
C GLY A 321 32.65 -39.09 12.42
N PHE A 322 32.23 -37.98 11.80
CA PHE A 322 32.52 -36.62 12.26
C PHE A 322 31.29 -35.90 12.80
N GLY A 323 31.46 -35.13 13.87
CA GLY A 323 30.36 -34.40 14.50
C GLY A 323 29.37 -35.32 15.22
N ILE A 324 28.08 -35.05 15.08
CA ILE A 324 27.00 -35.76 15.77
C ILE A 324 26.41 -36.78 14.82
N LYS A 325 26.35 -38.03 15.26
CA LYS A 325 25.56 -39.06 14.59
C LYS A 325 24.08 -38.71 14.75
N SER A 326 23.37 -38.59 13.63
CA SER A 326 21.93 -38.29 13.63
C SER A 326 21.13 -39.30 14.43
N ASP A 327 20.11 -38.83 15.14
CA ASP A 327 19.06 -39.67 15.73
C ASP A 327 17.98 -39.99 14.69
N ILE A 328 16.91 -40.70 15.08
CA ILE A 328 15.81 -41.12 14.20
C ILE A 328 15.22 -39.94 13.40
N THR A 329 15.27 -38.71 13.92
CA THR A 329 14.60 -37.55 13.29
C THR A 329 15.43 -36.80 12.24
N TRP A 330 16.71 -37.14 12.09
CA TRP A 330 17.64 -36.49 11.15
C TRP A 330 18.15 -37.44 10.05
N ILE A 331 17.85 -38.74 10.19
CA ILE A 331 18.11 -39.77 9.18
C ILE A 331 17.20 -39.50 7.98
N GLY A 332 17.77 -39.59 6.78
CA GLY A 332 17.05 -39.54 5.51
C GLY A 332 16.94 -40.92 4.86
N GLY A 333 16.43 -40.93 3.64
CA GLY A 333 16.06 -42.12 2.86
C GLY A 333 17.17 -42.65 1.95
N ILE A 334 18.33 -41.98 1.89
CA ILE A 334 19.51 -42.50 1.17
C ILE A 334 20.08 -43.72 1.91
N CYS A 335 20.10 -44.87 1.24
CA CYS A 335 20.59 -46.14 1.78
C CYS A 335 22.09 -46.11 2.14
N ASP A 336 22.49 -46.98 3.07
CA ASP A 336 23.89 -47.20 3.48
C ASP A 336 24.63 -45.98 4.07
N LEU A 337 23.89 -44.96 4.53
CA LEU A 337 24.42 -43.81 5.27
C LEU A 337 23.96 -43.80 6.73
N SER A 338 24.82 -43.32 7.63
CA SER A 338 24.51 -43.12 9.05
C SER A 338 24.18 -41.66 9.40
N TYR A 339 24.24 -40.74 8.43
CA TYR A 339 23.98 -39.31 8.57
C TYR A 339 24.71 -38.66 9.74
N TYR A 340 25.97 -38.32 9.55
CA TYR A 340 26.73 -37.54 10.51
C TYR A 340 26.68 -36.05 10.17
N SER A 341 26.68 -35.19 11.19
CA SER A 341 26.61 -33.74 10.99
C SER A 341 27.89 -33.13 10.42
N GLY A 342 29.05 -33.75 10.59
CA GLY A 342 30.33 -33.08 10.33
C GLY A 342 30.65 -31.98 11.37
N PRO A 343 31.62 -31.08 11.09
CA PRO A 343 32.23 -30.85 9.78
C PRO A 343 33.11 -32.01 9.30
N SER A 344 33.16 -32.25 8.00
CA SER A 344 34.06 -33.25 7.39
C SER A 344 35.54 -32.85 7.51
N GLU A 345 36.44 -33.83 7.46
CA GLU A 345 37.87 -33.55 7.18
C GLU A 345 38.12 -33.28 5.68
N ALA A 346 37.32 -33.91 4.80
CA ALA A 346 37.39 -33.66 3.37
C ALA A 346 36.95 -32.23 3.04
N LEU A 347 37.56 -31.62 2.03
CA LEU A 347 37.22 -30.29 1.55
C LEU A 347 36.49 -30.36 0.22
N ILE A 348 35.46 -29.54 0.11
CA ILE A 348 34.60 -29.42 -1.06
C ILE A 348 34.78 -28.04 -1.66
N ASN A 349 34.91 -28.00 -2.97
CA ASN A 349 34.88 -26.79 -3.76
C ASN A 349 33.49 -26.59 -4.36
N LEU A 350 32.87 -25.46 -4.04
CA LEU A 350 31.59 -25.00 -4.58
C LEU A 350 31.86 -23.71 -5.36
N ILE A 351 31.60 -23.78 -6.67
CA ILE A 351 31.67 -22.62 -7.57
C ILE A 351 30.26 -22.34 -8.07
N ASN A 352 29.80 -21.12 -7.84
CA ASN A 352 28.55 -20.63 -8.39
C ASN A 352 28.73 -19.16 -8.80
N PHE A 353 28.76 -18.89 -10.09
CA PHE A 353 28.70 -17.55 -10.64
C PHE A 353 27.47 -17.43 -11.53
N ASN A 354 26.63 -16.46 -11.20
CA ASN A 354 25.43 -16.09 -11.92
C ASN A 354 25.64 -14.78 -12.66
N ASP A 355 25.01 -14.67 -13.82
CA ASP A 355 24.89 -13.46 -14.61
C ASP A 355 23.61 -12.70 -14.19
N TYR A 356 23.80 -11.64 -13.42
CA TYR A 356 22.73 -10.78 -12.90
C TYR A 356 22.40 -9.67 -13.90
N LYS A 357 21.15 -9.65 -14.36
CA LYS A 357 20.68 -8.72 -15.40
C LYS A 357 19.34 -8.11 -15.04
N VAL A 358 19.22 -6.83 -15.31
CA VAL A 358 17.92 -6.15 -15.42
C VAL A 358 17.31 -6.54 -16.76
N LYS A 359 16.20 -7.29 -16.74
CA LYS A 359 15.62 -7.90 -17.94
C LYS A 359 14.11 -7.75 -17.93
N PRO A 360 13.44 -7.58 -19.10
CA PRO A 360 12.01 -7.40 -19.10
C PRO A 360 11.28 -8.69 -18.72
N ILE A 361 10.17 -8.52 -18.01
CA ILE A 361 9.13 -9.51 -17.73
C ILE A 361 7.79 -8.99 -18.24
N TRP A 362 6.85 -9.87 -18.57
CA TRP A 362 5.62 -9.53 -19.30
C TRP A 362 4.36 -10.03 -18.60
N ASN A 363 3.70 -9.13 -17.85
CA ASN A 363 2.39 -9.40 -17.30
C ASN A 363 1.32 -9.18 -18.37
N VAL A 364 0.41 -10.14 -18.56
CA VAL A 364 -0.77 -9.96 -19.43
C VAL A 364 -1.95 -9.53 -18.57
N VAL A 365 -2.52 -8.36 -18.84
CA VAL A 365 -3.62 -7.79 -18.06
C VAL A 365 -4.82 -7.53 -18.97
N GLY A 366 -5.92 -8.21 -18.71
CA GLY A 366 -7.22 -8.07 -19.37
C GLY A 366 -8.24 -7.37 -18.47
N LYS A 367 -9.10 -6.54 -19.05
CA LYS A 367 -10.09 -5.75 -18.30
C LYS A 367 -11.49 -5.86 -18.90
N ILE A 368 -12.48 -6.08 -18.04
CA ILE A 368 -13.91 -6.03 -18.38
C ILE A 368 -14.56 -4.97 -17.48
N ILE A 369 -14.98 -3.86 -18.07
CA ILE A 369 -15.53 -2.72 -17.34
C ILE A 369 -16.90 -3.05 -16.73
N GLY A 370 -17.05 -2.75 -15.43
CA GLY A 370 -18.30 -2.89 -14.70
C GLY A 370 -19.39 -1.91 -15.17
N SER A 371 -20.62 -2.39 -15.24
CA SER A 371 -21.76 -1.61 -15.74
C SER A 371 -22.34 -0.60 -14.73
N GLU A 372 -22.18 -0.83 -13.43
CA GLU A 372 -22.72 0.04 -12.38
C GLU A 372 -21.64 0.64 -11.45
N GLU A 373 -20.60 -0.12 -11.17
CA GLU A 373 -19.48 0.24 -10.29
C GLU A 373 -18.15 0.09 -11.06
N PRO A 374 -17.93 0.85 -12.15
CA PRO A 374 -16.78 0.67 -13.06
C PRO A 374 -15.42 0.91 -12.41
N ASN A 375 -15.38 1.65 -11.30
CA ASN A 375 -14.12 1.92 -10.59
C ASN A 375 -13.76 0.75 -9.67
N ARG A 376 -14.75 0.04 -9.10
CA ARG A 376 -14.52 -1.09 -8.19
C ARG A 376 -14.07 -2.31 -8.98
N ALA A 377 -12.99 -2.95 -8.55
CA ALA A 377 -12.41 -4.05 -9.29
C ALA A 377 -12.25 -5.33 -8.46
N VAL A 378 -12.66 -6.45 -9.03
CA VAL A 378 -12.22 -7.78 -8.60
C VAL A 378 -11.06 -8.18 -9.51
N ILE A 379 -9.96 -8.62 -8.92
CA ILE A 379 -8.77 -9.04 -9.66
C ILE A 379 -8.67 -10.57 -9.55
N ILE A 380 -8.38 -11.23 -10.66
CA ILE A 380 -8.05 -12.65 -10.69
C ILE A 380 -6.67 -12.84 -11.33
N GLY A 381 -5.88 -13.76 -10.81
CA GLY A 381 -4.51 -13.97 -11.28
C GLY A 381 -4.01 -15.40 -11.17
N ASN A 382 -3.03 -15.69 -12.00
CA ASN A 382 -2.20 -16.89 -12.05
C ASN A 382 -0.85 -16.49 -12.66
N HIS A 383 0.27 -17.01 -12.15
CA HIS A 383 1.56 -16.84 -12.84
C HIS A 383 1.72 -17.80 -14.00
N ARG A 384 2.59 -17.45 -14.93
CA ARG A 384 2.81 -18.18 -16.18
C ARG A 384 4.19 -18.80 -16.27
N ASP A 385 5.20 -18.13 -15.72
CA ASP A 385 6.59 -18.58 -15.78
C ASP A 385 6.81 -19.86 -14.96
N ALA A 386 7.70 -20.72 -15.45
CA ALA A 386 8.13 -21.94 -14.76
C ALA A 386 9.64 -22.17 -14.86
N TRP A 387 10.20 -22.90 -13.88
CA TRP A 387 11.61 -23.36 -13.91
C TRP A 387 11.95 -24.26 -15.10
N SER A 388 10.99 -25.06 -15.57
CA SER A 388 11.14 -25.99 -16.69
C SER A 388 9.90 -25.92 -17.58
N HIS A 389 9.26 -27.07 -17.89
CA HIS A 389 8.00 -27.13 -18.63
C HIS A 389 6.79 -26.72 -17.76
N GLY A 390 6.84 -27.03 -16.46
CA GLY A 390 5.88 -26.51 -15.47
C GLY A 390 4.44 -26.88 -15.77
N ALA A 391 4.18 -28.15 -16.14
CA ALA A 391 2.85 -28.60 -16.53
C ALA A 391 1.83 -28.49 -15.39
N MET A 392 2.24 -28.87 -14.19
CA MET A 392 1.54 -28.59 -12.95
C MET A 392 1.78 -27.13 -12.55
N ASP A 393 3.02 -26.76 -12.25
CA ASP A 393 3.38 -25.43 -11.75
C ASP A 393 4.03 -24.56 -12.84
N PRO A 394 3.32 -23.54 -13.39
CA PRO A 394 1.94 -23.12 -13.12
C PRO A 394 0.96 -23.41 -14.25
N SER A 395 1.38 -24.13 -15.31
CA SER A 395 0.61 -24.25 -16.56
C SER A 395 -0.80 -24.81 -16.35
N SER A 396 -1.02 -25.62 -15.30
CA SER A 396 -2.35 -26.10 -14.90
C SER A 396 -3.29 -24.95 -14.50
N GLY A 397 -2.79 -23.99 -13.74
CA GLY A 397 -3.51 -22.76 -13.37
C GLY A 397 -3.74 -21.85 -14.57
N SER A 398 -2.73 -21.70 -15.42
CA SER A 398 -2.84 -20.92 -16.65
C SER A 398 -3.92 -21.50 -17.58
N ALA A 399 -4.01 -22.83 -17.68
CA ALA A 399 -5.03 -23.51 -18.46
C ALA A 399 -6.45 -23.29 -17.92
N VAL A 400 -6.62 -23.36 -16.59
CA VAL A 400 -7.89 -23.04 -15.92
C VAL A 400 -8.27 -21.57 -16.13
N LEU A 401 -7.31 -20.65 -16.04
CA LEU A 401 -7.53 -19.22 -16.30
C LEU A 401 -7.97 -18.98 -17.74
N MET A 402 -7.32 -19.61 -18.73
CA MET A 402 -7.72 -19.52 -20.14
C MET A 402 -9.16 -19.95 -20.35
N GLU A 403 -9.57 -21.06 -19.74
CA GLU A 403 -10.94 -21.57 -19.86
C GLU A 403 -11.96 -20.68 -19.14
N LEU A 404 -11.59 -20.10 -18.01
CA LEU A 404 -12.39 -19.10 -17.30
C LEU A 404 -12.62 -17.86 -18.18
N VAL A 405 -11.56 -17.32 -18.79
CA VAL A 405 -11.67 -16.15 -19.70
C VAL A 405 -12.53 -16.47 -20.92
N ARG A 406 -12.35 -17.65 -21.53
CA ARG A 406 -13.19 -18.12 -22.64
C ARG A 406 -14.67 -18.21 -22.24
N THR A 407 -14.95 -18.77 -21.07
CA THR A 407 -16.30 -18.91 -20.54
C THR A 407 -16.96 -17.55 -20.27
N ILE A 408 -16.21 -16.62 -19.66
CA ILE A 408 -16.66 -15.23 -19.46
C ILE A 408 -16.93 -14.54 -20.79
N GLY A 409 -16.08 -14.75 -21.80
CA GLY A 409 -16.29 -14.31 -23.17
C GLY A 409 -17.64 -14.71 -23.74
N ILE A 410 -18.00 -15.99 -23.61
CA ILE A 410 -19.31 -16.51 -24.03
C ILE A 410 -20.46 -15.85 -23.26
N LEU A 411 -20.30 -15.62 -21.96
CA LEU A 411 -21.32 -14.90 -21.18
C LEU A 411 -21.49 -13.46 -21.68
N ILE A 412 -20.39 -12.77 -22.01
CA ILE A 412 -20.39 -11.42 -22.57
C ILE A 412 -21.12 -11.38 -23.91
N GLU A 413 -20.87 -12.35 -24.80
CA GLU A 413 -21.59 -12.50 -26.07
C GLU A 413 -23.09 -12.73 -25.86
N ARG A 414 -23.46 -13.46 -24.80
CA ARG A 414 -24.85 -13.70 -24.40
C ARG A 414 -25.48 -12.55 -23.60
N GLY A 415 -24.79 -11.41 -23.49
CA GLY A 415 -25.32 -10.18 -22.90
C GLY A 415 -25.07 -9.98 -21.41
N TRP A 416 -24.32 -10.88 -20.75
CA TRP A 416 -23.89 -10.65 -19.37
C TRP A 416 -22.86 -9.51 -19.31
N ARG A 417 -23.00 -8.63 -18.32
CA ARG A 417 -21.98 -7.64 -17.97
C ARG A 417 -21.84 -7.62 -16.45
N PRO A 418 -20.61 -7.60 -15.92
CA PRO A 418 -20.44 -7.54 -14.48
C PRO A 418 -20.90 -6.17 -13.95
N ARG A 419 -21.29 -6.13 -12.67
CA ARG A 419 -21.62 -4.88 -11.96
C ARG A 419 -20.35 -4.08 -11.68
N ARG A 420 -19.30 -4.76 -11.22
CA ARG A 420 -17.96 -4.23 -10.91
C ARG A 420 -17.00 -4.59 -12.04
N THR A 421 -15.92 -3.85 -12.16
CA THR A 421 -14.86 -4.20 -13.12
C THR A 421 -14.21 -5.52 -12.73
N LEU A 422 -13.91 -6.35 -13.72
CA LEU A 422 -13.07 -7.54 -13.57
C LEU A 422 -11.71 -7.27 -14.23
N ILE A 423 -10.64 -7.48 -13.48
CA ILE A 423 -9.27 -7.48 -13.99
C ILE A 423 -8.75 -8.91 -13.96
N ILE A 424 -8.14 -9.34 -15.05
CA ILE A 424 -7.64 -10.69 -15.27
C ILE A 424 -6.14 -10.55 -15.53
N ALA A 425 -5.32 -11.30 -14.81
CA ALA A 425 -3.87 -11.18 -14.89
C ALA A 425 -3.18 -12.53 -15.08
N SER A 426 -2.21 -12.56 -15.98
CA SER A 426 -1.23 -13.63 -16.13
C SER A 426 0.13 -13.04 -15.76
N TRP A 427 0.61 -13.38 -14.56
CA TRP A 427 1.83 -12.83 -13.99
C TRP A 427 3.07 -13.54 -14.55
N ASP A 428 4.19 -12.82 -14.61
CA ASP A 428 5.50 -13.35 -14.95
C ASP A 428 6.43 -13.23 -13.73
N ALA A 429 7.56 -13.95 -13.76
CA ALA A 429 8.58 -13.98 -12.72
C ALA A 429 8.07 -14.26 -11.30
N GLN A 430 7.04 -15.10 -11.16
CA GLN A 430 6.62 -15.56 -9.84
C GLN A 430 7.65 -16.48 -9.21
N GLU A 431 8.32 -17.30 -10.03
CA GLU A 431 9.32 -18.26 -9.56
C GLU A 431 10.55 -17.57 -8.93
N TYR A 432 10.75 -16.30 -9.30
CA TYR A 432 11.73 -15.38 -8.74
C TYR A 432 11.20 -14.60 -7.53
N GLY A 433 10.17 -15.08 -6.83
CA GLY A 433 9.62 -14.45 -5.63
C GLY A 433 8.45 -13.48 -5.91
N SER A 434 7.47 -13.92 -6.71
CA SER A 434 6.26 -13.15 -7.03
C SER A 434 6.56 -11.77 -7.62
N VAL A 435 7.57 -11.68 -8.50
CA VAL A 435 8.06 -10.40 -9.02
C VAL A 435 6.98 -9.71 -9.83
N GLY A 436 6.45 -10.32 -10.90
CA GLY A 436 5.51 -9.64 -11.78
C GLY A 436 4.25 -9.15 -11.08
N SER A 437 3.65 -9.95 -10.20
CA SER A 437 2.48 -9.51 -9.42
C SER A 437 2.82 -8.39 -8.44
N THR A 438 3.99 -8.45 -7.79
CA THR A 438 4.45 -7.41 -6.87
C THR A 438 4.72 -6.08 -7.58
N GLU A 439 5.45 -6.11 -8.69
CA GLU A 439 5.71 -4.91 -9.50
C GLU A 439 4.40 -4.25 -9.94
N TRP A 440 3.43 -5.07 -10.39
CA TRP A 440 2.13 -4.56 -10.79
C TRP A 440 1.36 -3.92 -9.63
N VAL A 441 1.39 -4.55 -8.45
CA VAL A 441 0.77 -4.01 -7.24
C VAL A 441 1.42 -2.69 -6.82
N GLU A 442 2.74 -2.58 -6.89
CA GLU A 442 3.48 -1.38 -6.50
C GLU A 442 3.26 -0.22 -7.48
N ASP A 443 3.11 -0.51 -8.78
CA ASP A 443 2.78 0.46 -9.83
C ASP A 443 1.34 1.00 -9.67
N HIS A 444 0.40 0.11 -9.34
CA HIS A 444 -1.03 0.44 -9.25
C HIS A 444 -1.52 0.72 -7.83
N GLN A 445 -0.62 0.80 -6.85
CA GLN A 445 -0.99 0.78 -5.42
C GLN A 445 -1.97 1.88 -5.01
N SER A 446 -1.84 3.09 -5.59
CA SER A 446 -2.71 4.23 -5.25
C SER A 446 -4.17 3.94 -5.61
N TRP A 447 -4.39 3.36 -6.80
CA TRP A 447 -5.72 2.95 -7.24
C TRP A 447 -6.19 1.70 -6.51
N LEU A 448 -5.33 0.70 -6.33
CA LEU A 448 -5.66 -0.56 -5.66
C LEU A 448 -6.13 -0.36 -4.21
N LYS A 449 -5.53 0.57 -3.46
CA LYS A 449 -5.93 0.90 -2.08
C LYS A 449 -7.37 1.42 -1.99
N GLU A 450 -7.85 2.12 -3.01
CA GLU A 450 -9.18 2.74 -3.01
C GLU A 450 -10.24 1.82 -3.63
N GLU A 451 -9.87 1.09 -4.67
CA GLU A 451 -10.83 0.53 -5.63
C GLU A 451 -10.85 -1.01 -5.68
N ALA A 452 -9.78 -1.68 -5.27
CA ALA A 452 -9.73 -3.14 -5.29
C ALA A 452 -10.65 -3.74 -4.21
N VAL A 453 -11.52 -4.65 -4.66
CA VAL A 453 -12.50 -5.38 -3.85
C VAL A 453 -11.87 -6.63 -3.24
N ALA A 454 -11.27 -7.46 -4.09
CA ALA A 454 -10.63 -8.71 -3.70
C ALA A 454 -9.66 -9.18 -4.80
N TYR A 455 -8.71 -10.03 -4.42
CA TYR A 455 -7.82 -10.74 -5.34
C TYR A 455 -8.02 -12.27 -5.22
N LEU A 456 -8.33 -12.94 -6.32
CA LEU A 456 -8.48 -14.40 -6.36
C LEU A 456 -7.29 -15.01 -7.10
N ASN A 457 -6.55 -15.88 -6.42
CA ASN A 457 -5.36 -16.52 -6.92
C ASN A 457 -5.64 -18.00 -7.21
N VAL A 458 -5.24 -18.45 -8.39
CA VAL A 458 -4.97 -19.86 -8.63
C VAL A 458 -3.53 -19.92 -9.13
N ASP A 459 -2.66 -20.44 -8.29
CA ASP A 459 -1.27 -20.79 -8.63
C ASP A 459 -1.33 -22.03 -9.55
N TYR A 460 -0.74 -23.16 -9.21
CA TYR A 460 -1.11 -24.42 -9.85
C TYR A 460 -2.52 -24.88 -9.41
N ALA A 461 -3.31 -25.29 -10.41
CA ALA A 461 -4.71 -25.67 -10.26
C ALA A 461 -4.87 -27.04 -9.57
N VAL A 462 -4.16 -28.05 -10.05
CA VAL A 462 -4.38 -29.45 -9.66
C VAL A 462 -3.06 -30.19 -9.57
N SER A 463 -2.73 -30.66 -8.36
CA SER A 463 -1.67 -31.66 -8.13
C SER A 463 -2.21 -32.97 -7.53
N GLY A 464 -3.52 -33.05 -7.32
CA GLY A 464 -4.23 -34.22 -6.81
C GLY A 464 -5.72 -33.97 -6.75
N ASN A 465 -6.42 -34.63 -5.83
CA ASN A 465 -7.89 -34.61 -5.72
C ASN A 465 -8.43 -33.95 -4.43
N HIS A 466 -7.55 -33.47 -3.54
CA HIS A 466 -7.96 -32.86 -2.27
C HIS A 466 -8.10 -31.35 -2.41
N PHE A 467 -9.30 -30.81 -2.21
CA PHE A 467 -9.48 -29.36 -2.29
C PHE A 467 -8.81 -28.66 -1.09
N SER A 468 -8.02 -27.64 -1.37
CA SER A 468 -7.33 -26.82 -0.36
C SER A 468 -7.46 -25.34 -0.70
N ALA A 469 -7.51 -24.51 0.34
CA ALA A 469 -7.61 -23.06 0.20
C ALA A 469 -6.95 -22.32 1.37
N GLN A 470 -6.17 -21.31 1.04
CA GLN A 470 -5.75 -20.24 1.95
C GLN A 470 -6.60 -19.00 1.69
N SER A 471 -7.09 -18.33 2.74
CA SER A 471 -8.05 -17.25 2.55
C SER A 471 -7.96 -16.17 3.61
N SER A 472 -8.20 -14.92 3.22
CA SER A 472 -8.71 -13.92 4.16
C SER A 472 -10.02 -14.45 4.75
N PRO A 473 -10.18 -14.51 6.08
CA PRO A 473 -11.37 -15.08 6.71
C PRO A 473 -12.70 -14.47 6.25
N ILE A 474 -12.67 -13.22 5.78
CA ILE A 474 -13.84 -12.50 5.26
C ILE A 474 -14.44 -13.16 4.02
N LEU A 475 -13.69 -13.98 3.29
CA LEU A 475 -14.13 -14.68 2.07
C LEU A 475 -14.55 -16.14 2.32
N ASN A 476 -14.32 -16.68 3.51
CA ASN A 476 -14.56 -18.09 3.84
C ASN A 476 -16.00 -18.53 3.53
N GLN A 477 -16.99 -17.76 3.99
CA GLN A 477 -18.39 -18.08 3.76
C GLN A 477 -18.77 -18.14 2.28
N LEU A 478 -18.24 -17.24 1.45
CA LEU A 478 -18.47 -17.27 0.01
C LEU A 478 -17.85 -18.53 -0.61
N LEU A 479 -16.61 -18.85 -0.24
CA LEU A 479 -15.95 -20.07 -0.72
C LEU A 479 -16.75 -21.33 -0.33
N TYR A 480 -17.25 -21.40 0.90
CA TYR A 480 -18.07 -22.52 1.36
C TYR A 480 -19.41 -22.62 0.62
N GLN A 481 -19.99 -21.49 0.21
CA GLN A 481 -21.22 -21.48 -0.57
C GLN A 481 -20.93 -21.99 -1.98
N VAL A 482 -19.92 -21.46 -2.65
CA VAL A 482 -19.54 -21.87 -4.01
C VAL A 482 -19.16 -23.35 -4.08
N THR A 483 -18.37 -23.85 -3.13
CA THR A 483 -17.96 -25.26 -3.10
C THR A 483 -19.11 -26.22 -2.78
N LYS A 484 -20.25 -25.75 -2.25
CA LYS A 484 -21.49 -26.53 -2.13
C LYS A 484 -22.28 -26.61 -3.42
N GLU A 485 -22.06 -25.70 -4.36
CA GLU A 485 -22.76 -25.67 -5.65
C GLU A 485 -22.06 -26.52 -6.72
N VAL A 486 -20.84 -26.97 -6.46
CA VAL A 486 -20.02 -27.73 -7.39
C VAL A 486 -19.87 -29.15 -6.87
N ILE A 487 -20.13 -30.12 -7.76
CA ILE A 487 -19.99 -31.54 -7.47
C ILE A 487 -18.53 -31.95 -7.68
N ASP A 488 -17.98 -32.69 -6.71
CA ASP A 488 -16.69 -33.34 -6.86
C ASP A 488 -16.79 -34.46 -7.93
N PRO A 489 -15.88 -34.48 -8.91
CA PRO A 489 -16.02 -35.34 -10.09
C PRO A 489 -15.90 -36.84 -9.78
N ARG A 490 -15.40 -37.24 -8.59
CA ARG A 490 -15.14 -38.65 -8.25
C ARG A 490 -16.03 -39.21 -7.14
N THR A 491 -16.68 -38.38 -6.34
CA THR A 491 -17.39 -38.83 -5.12
C THR A 491 -18.91 -38.64 -5.15
N SER A 492 -19.47 -38.01 -6.20
CA SER A 492 -20.89 -37.62 -6.30
C SER A 492 -21.38 -36.67 -5.18
N GLN A 493 -20.49 -36.22 -4.30
CA GLN A 493 -20.76 -35.26 -3.23
C GLN A 493 -20.39 -33.86 -3.70
N THR A 494 -20.77 -32.83 -2.93
CA THR A 494 -20.27 -31.48 -3.20
C THR A 494 -18.79 -31.38 -2.84
N VAL A 495 -18.03 -30.53 -3.52
CA VAL A 495 -16.61 -30.28 -3.18
C VAL A 495 -16.47 -29.85 -1.71
N TYR A 496 -17.43 -29.09 -1.18
CA TYR A 496 -17.47 -28.72 0.23
C TYR A 496 -17.57 -29.93 1.17
N ASP A 497 -18.43 -30.89 0.87
CA ASP A 497 -18.66 -32.04 1.74
C ASP A 497 -17.43 -32.97 1.77
N VAL A 498 -16.78 -33.17 0.62
CA VAL A 498 -15.50 -33.88 0.51
C VAL A 498 -14.40 -33.15 1.27
N TRP A 499 -14.22 -31.85 1.01
CA TRP A 499 -13.21 -31.04 1.70
C TRP A 499 -13.38 -31.07 3.22
N LYS A 500 -14.62 -30.96 3.69
CA LYS A 500 -14.94 -31.00 5.12
C LYS A 500 -14.66 -32.36 5.75
N SER A 501 -14.95 -33.47 5.06
CA SER A 501 -14.69 -34.80 5.60
C SER A 501 -13.19 -35.08 5.69
N GLU A 502 -12.41 -34.66 4.69
CA GLU A 502 -10.96 -34.82 4.64
C GLU A 502 -10.23 -34.00 5.72
N LYS A 503 -10.58 -32.70 5.89
CA LYS A 503 -10.04 -31.88 6.99
C LYS A 503 -10.42 -32.45 8.36
N GLY A 504 -11.62 -33.01 8.51
CA GLY A 504 -12.04 -33.68 9.74
C GLY A 504 -11.23 -34.94 10.06
N ALA A 505 -10.77 -35.68 9.04
CA ALA A 505 -9.89 -36.83 9.19
C ALA A 505 -8.43 -36.43 9.47
N ALA A 506 -7.91 -35.40 8.79
CA ALA A 506 -6.54 -34.89 8.98
C ALA A 506 -6.33 -34.19 10.34
N ALA A 507 -7.39 -33.59 10.90
CA ALA A 507 -7.38 -33.08 12.28
C ALA A 507 -7.22 -34.17 13.35
N HIS A 508 -7.24 -35.45 12.96
CA HIS A 508 -6.96 -36.60 13.83
C HIS A 508 -5.60 -37.26 13.56
N SER A 509 -4.77 -36.74 12.64
CA SER A 509 -3.45 -37.32 12.34
C SER A 509 -2.27 -36.36 12.50
N ASP A 510 -2.30 -35.10 12.04
CA ASP A 510 -1.04 -34.32 11.90
C ASP A 510 -1.12 -32.82 12.24
N TYR A 511 -2.24 -32.34 12.80
CA TYR A 511 -2.40 -30.93 13.20
C TYR A 511 -2.22 -30.67 14.71
N ASP A 512 -1.92 -31.70 15.49
CA ASP A 512 -1.77 -31.62 16.96
C ASP A 512 -0.39 -31.09 17.42
N PHE A 513 0.63 -31.02 16.54
CA PHE A 513 1.98 -30.64 16.97
C PHE A 513 2.12 -29.16 17.40
N TYR A 514 1.22 -28.27 16.96
CA TYR A 514 1.26 -26.84 17.34
C TYR A 514 0.16 -26.41 18.31
N PHE A 515 -0.79 -27.28 18.67
CA PHE A 515 -2.00 -26.94 19.43
C PHE A 515 -2.35 -27.96 20.55
N GLU A 516 -1.35 -28.44 21.31
CA GLU A 516 -1.65 -29.15 22.56
C GLU A 516 -2.15 -28.19 23.65
N SER A 517 -3.48 -28.11 23.84
CA SER A 517 -4.16 -28.08 25.16
C SER A 517 -5.61 -27.58 25.07
N SER A 518 -6.58 -28.50 24.90
CA SER A 518 -7.60 -28.81 25.92
C SER A 518 -8.76 -29.64 25.32
N PRO A 519 -9.03 -30.84 25.87
CA PRO A 519 -10.24 -31.58 25.55
C PRO A 519 -11.39 -31.06 26.42
N SER A 520 -12.27 -30.23 25.86
CA SER A 520 -13.58 -29.97 26.48
C SER A 520 -14.66 -29.69 25.42
N ASP A 521 -15.43 -30.73 25.08
CA ASP A 521 -16.88 -30.80 24.83
C ASP A 521 -17.68 -29.65 24.17
N SER A 522 -17.04 -28.70 23.48
CA SER A 522 -17.73 -27.79 22.56
C SER A 522 -17.15 -27.97 21.18
N VAL A 523 -18.00 -28.38 20.22
CA VAL A 523 -17.70 -28.41 18.78
C VAL A 523 -17.36 -26.98 18.34
N THR A 524 -16.10 -26.59 18.48
CA THR A 524 -15.58 -25.29 18.12
C THR A 524 -15.46 -25.22 16.60
N TYR A 525 -16.11 -24.23 16.01
CA TYR A 525 -16.01 -23.89 14.59
C TYR A 525 -14.53 -23.68 14.22
N LEU A 526 -13.92 -24.66 13.55
CA LEU A 526 -12.62 -24.52 12.92
C LEU A 526 -12.85 -24.13 11.45
N PRO A 527 -12.21 -23.06 10.94
CA PRO A 527 -12.26 -22.75 9.53
C PRO A 527 -11.63 -23.89 8.73
N LEU A 528 -12.21 -24.21 7.57
CA LEU A 528 -11.63 -25.19 6.65
C LEU A 528 -10.43 -24.64 5.87
N THR A 529 -10.27 -23.31 5.87
CA THR A 529 -9.19 -22.57 5.19
C THR A 529 -8.00 -22.36 6.10
N ASP A 530 -6.81 -22.28 5.48
CA ASP A 530 -5.56 -21.92 6.15
C ASP A 530 -5.28 -20.40 5.98
N PRO A 531 -4.45 -19.78 6.83
CA PRO A 531 -4.05 -18.38 6.65
C PRO A 531 -3.17 -18.17 5.41
N LEU A 532 -3.25 -16.97 4.83
CA LEU A 532 -2.42 -16.57 3.70
C LEU A 532 -0.98 -16.24 4.15
N GLY A 533 0.01 -16.75 3.42
CA GLY A 533 1.44 -16.53 3.66
C GLY A 533 2.08 -15.54 2.68
N SER A 534 3.27 -15.88 2.18
CA SER A 534 4.02 -15.11 1.17
C SER A 534 4.43 -15.96 -0.04
N ASP A 535 3.69 -17.02 -0.34
CA ASP A 535 4.17 -18.09 -1.23
C ASP A 535 3.59 -18.11 -2.64
N SER A 536 2.82 -17.08 -2.98
CA SER A 536 2.28 -16.89 -4.32
C SER A 536 1.87 -15.42 -4.51
N ASP A 537 1.33 -15.09 -5.68
CA ASP A 537 1.09 -13.73 -6.14
C ASP A 537 0.11 -12.92 -5.28
N TYR A 538 -0.70 -13.58 -4.44
CA TYR A 538 -1.60 -12.88 -3.52
C TYR A 538 -0.86 -12.07 -2.45
N ALA A 539 0.42 -12.37 -2.19
CA ALA A 539 1.15 -11.83 -1.05
C ALA A 539 1.27 -10.30 -1.09
N ALA A 540 1.49 -9.69 -2.26
CA ALA A 540 1.51 -8.22 -2.41
C ALA A 540 0.13 -7.58 -2.25
N PHE A 541 -0.92 -8.23 -2.76
CA PHE A 541 -2.29 -7.75 -2.58
C PHE A 541 -2.68 -7.74 -1.09
N PHE A 542 -2.42 -8.85 -0.42
CA PHE A 542 -2.85 -9.10 0.96
C PHE A 542 -1.92 -8.44 1.98
N SER A 543 -0.66 -8.84 2.02
CA SER A 543 0.28 -8.48 3.09
C SER A 543 0.83 -7.06 2.96
N HIS A 544 0.86 -6.49 1.75
CA HIS A 544 1.36 -5.13 1.50
C HIS A 544 0.23 -4.08 1.45
N LEU A 545 -0.90 -4.39 0.80
CA LEU A 545 -2.00 -3.43 0.59
C LEU A 545 -3.29 -3.71 1.39
N GLY A 546 -3.42 -4.88 2.03
CA GLY A 546 -4.62 -5.25 2.77
C GLY A 546 -5.83 -5.41 1.85
N ILE A 547 -5.63 -5.99 0.66
CA ILE A 547 -6.71 -6.42 -0.22
C ILE A 547 -7.11 -7.82 0.21
N SER A 548 -8.39 -8.06 0.49
CA SER A 548 -8.84 -9.41 0.84
C SER A 548 -8.56 -10.38 -0.30
N SER A 549 -7.91 -11.50 0.01
CA SER A 549 -7.40 -12.43 -0.98
C SER A 549 -7.79 -13.86 -0.67
N ILE A 550 -7.70 -14.73 -1.68
CA ILE A 550 -7.85 -16.16 -1.54
C ILE A 550 -6.96 -16.87 -2.55
N SER A 551 -6.39 -18.01 -2.18
CA SER A 551 -5.61 -18.90 -3.02
C SER A 551 -6.14 -20.32 -2.85
N PHE A 552 -6.46 -21.02 -3.93
CA PHE A 552 -7.13 -22.33 -3.82
C PHE A 552 -6.83 -23.23 -5.02
N GLY A 553 -6.98 -24.54 -4.82
CA GLY A 553 -6.77 -25.56 -5.84
C GLY A 553 -6.94 -26.97 -5.28
N PHE A 554 -6.75 -27.97 -6.13
CA PHE A 554 -6.70 -29.37 -5.72
C PHE A 554 -5.25 -29.79 -5.50
N ARG A 555 -5.00 -30.54 -4.43
CA ARG A 555 -3.69 -30.94 -3.94
C ARG A 555 -3.58 -32.46 -3.84
N GLY A 556 -2.37 -32.97 -3.98
CA GLY A 556 -2.03 -34.39 -3.88
C GLY A 556 -0.80 -34.63 -3.02
N GLU A 557 -0.52 -35.89 -2.73
CA GLU A 557 0.60 -36.33 -1.89
C GLU A 557 1.94 -36.29 -2.65
N GLU A 558 1.93 -36.54 -3.97
CA GLU A 558 3.13 -36.48 -4.80
C GLU A 558 3.53 -35.03 -5.11
N ASN A 559 4.80 -34.69 -4.88
CA ASN A 559 5.34 -33.37 -5.16
C ASN A 559 6.58 -33.44 -6.06
N ILE A 560 6.39 -33.18 -7.35
CA ILE A 560 7.47 -33.06 -8.34
C ILE A 560 7.76 -31.60 -8.74
N ARG A 561 7.23 -30.65 -7.97
CA ARG A 561 7.30 -29.20 -8.22
C ARG A 561 8.74 -28.74 -8.42
N HIS A 562 8.94 -27.82 -9.37
CA HIS A 562 10.25 -27.23 -9.73
C HIS A 562 11.33 -28.24 -10.17
N THR A 563 10.94 -29.46 -10.55
CA THR A 563 11.86 -30.46 -11.13
C THR A 563 11.66 -30.57 -12.64
N SER A 564 12.59 -31.25 -13.31
CA SER A 564 12.46 -31.59 -14.73
C SER A 564 11.35 -32.63 -15.03
N LEU A 565 10.77 -33.26 -14.00
CA LEU A 565 9.69 -34.23 -14.16
C LEU A 565 8.33 -33.56 -14.32
N ASP A 566 8.20 -32.27 -13.99
CA ASP A 566 6.96 -31.51 -14.11
C ASP A 566 6.57 -31.30 -15.58
N THR A 567 5.87 -32.31 -16.12
CA THR A 567 5.58 -32.49 -17.54
C THR A 567 4.13 -32.93 -17.73
N MET A 568 3.59 -32.69 -18.94
CA MET A 568 2.24 -33.14 -19.28
C MET A 568 2.07 -34.65 -19.14
N ALA A 569 3.12 -35.44 -19.39
CA ALA A 569 3.05 -36.89 -19.26
C ALA A 569 2.73 -37.31 -17.81
N TRP A 570 3.30 -36.62 -16.81
CA TRP A 570 2.97 -36.87 -15.40
C TRP A 570 1.59 -36.33 -15.04
N LEU A 571 1.26 -35.10 -15.45
CA LEU A 571 -0.05 -34.50 -15.16
C LEU A 571 -1.21 -35.35 -15.72
N GLU A 572 -1.08 -35.83 -16.96
CA GLU A 572 -2.07 -36.68 -17.63
C GLU A 572 -2.06 -38.13 -17.15
N GLY A 573 -0.88 -38.66 -16.82
CA GLY A 573 -0.73 -40.07 -16.46
C GLY A 573 -1.09 -40.36 -15.00
N THR A 574 -0.82 -39.40 -14.11
CA THR A 574 -0.81 -39.63 -12.66
C THR A 574 -1.85 -38.79 -11.93
N VAL A 575 -2.05 -37.53 -12.32
CA VAL A 575 -2.83 -36.57 -11.52
C VAL A 575 -4.29 -36.47 -11.97
N ASP A 576 -4.53 -35.95 -13.18
CA ASP A 576 -5.87 -35.67 -13.68
C ASP A 576 -6.05 -36.09 -15.15
N PRO A 577 -6.13 -37.40 -15.45
CA PRO A 577 -6.17 -37.91 -16.82
C PRO A 577 -7.31 -37.38 -17.69
N THR A 578 -8.44 -37.04 -17.05
CA THR A 578 -9.66 -36.55 -17.70
C THR A 578 -9.81 -35.03 -17.62
N PHE A 579 -8.90 -34.32 -16.94
CA PHE A 579 -8.98 -32.87 -16.66
C PHE A 579 -10.27 -32.43 -15.95
N GLU A 580 -10.98 -33.36 -15.30
CA GLU A 580 -12.26 -33.08 -14.64
C GLU A 580 -12.07 -32.28 -13.36
N TYR A 581 -10.95 -32.45 -12.64
CA TYR A 581 -10.63 -31.60 -11.49
C TYR A 581 -10.27 -30.19 -11.92
N HIS A 582 -9.54 -30.03 -13.03
CA HIS A 582 -9.28 -28.70 -13.59
C HIS A 582 -10.59 -28.01 -14.01
N GLN A 583 -11.48 -28.73 -14.70
CA GLN A 583 -12.80 -28.22 -15.08
C GLN A 583 -13.63 -27.82 -13.84
N THR A 584 -13.58 -28.65 -12.79
CA THR A 584 -14.23 -28.39 -11.50
C THR A 584 -13.68 -27.13 -10.85
N LEU A 585 -12.36 -26.90 -10.91
CA LEU A 585 -11.75 -25.68 -10.39
C LEU A 585 -12.15 -24.44 -11.20
N THR A 586 -12.26 -24.54 -12.53
CA THR A 586 -12.80 -23.45 -13.38
C THR A 586 -14.20 -23.05 -12.94
N ARG A 587 -15.06 -24.02 -12.58
CA ARG A 587 -16.41 -23.77 -12.05
C ARG A 587 -16.36 -23.00 -10.72
N ILE A 588 -15.53 -23.45 -9.77
CA ILE A 588 -15.37 -22.80 -8.47
C ILE A 588 -14.87 -21.36 -8.65
N TRP A 589 -13.80 -21.16 -9.41
CA TRP A 589 -13.21 -19.84 -9.62
C TRP A 589 -14.19 -18.89 -10.31
N GLY A 590 -14.89 -19.36 -11.35
CA GLY A 590 -15.87 -18.56 -12.05
C GLY A 590 -17.07 -18.17 -11.20
N LEU A 591 -17.58 -19.04 -10.34
CA LEU A 591 -18.67 -18.70 -9.42
C LEU A 591 -18.23 -17.64 -8.39
N LEU A 592 -17.01 -17.74 -7.85
CA LEU A 592 -16.44 -16.68 -6.99
C LEU A 592 -16.39 -15.34 -7.73
N VAL A 593 -15.90 -15.35 -8.98
CA VAL A 593 -15.88 -14.16 -9.84
C VAL A 593 -17.28 -13.59 -10.05
N LEU A 594 -18.27 -14.43 -10.40
CA LEU A 594 -19.64 -13.99 -10.65
C LEU A 594 -20.24 -13.31 -9.42
N HIS A 595 -20.10 -13.91 -8.23
CA HIS A 595 -20.60 -13.34 -6.99
C HIS A 595 -19.94 -12.00 -6.64
N LEU A 596 -18.60 -11.94 -6.64
CA LEU A 596 -17.88 -10.72 -6.28
C LEU A 596 -18.08 -9.59 -7.29
N THR A 597 -18.25 -9.92 -8.57
CA THR A 597 -18.44 -8.93 -9.63
C THR A 597 -19.88 -8.53 -9.87
N SER A 598 -20.88 -9.33 -9.46
CA SER A 598 -22.29 -9.10 -9.80
C SER A 598 -23.19 -8.78 -8.60
N ASP A 599 -22.90 -9.29 -7.40
CA ASP A 599 -23.80 -9.15 -6.27
C ASP A 599 -23.89 -7.68 -5.78
N ILE A 600 -25.10 -7.21 -5.48
CA ILE A 600 -25.35 -5.84 -5.03
C ILE A 600 -24.61 -5.56 -3.72
N LEU A 601 -24.69 -6.48 -2.76
CA LEU A 601 -23.91 -6.46 -1.53
C LEU A 601 -22.75 -7.43 -1.70
N LEU A 602 -21.55 -6.98 -1.35
CA LEU A 602 -20.37 -7.86 -1.39
C LEU A 602 -20.55 -9.03 -0.41
N PRO A 603 -20.41 -10.29 -0.87
CA PRO A 603 -20.57 -11.50 -0.05
C PRO A 603 -19.31 -11.77 0.80
N MET A 604 -18.95 -10.80 1.66
CA MET A 604 -17.71 -10.81 2.46
C MET A 604 -18.03 -10.65 3.95
N HIS A 605 -17.72 -11.59 4.84
CA HIS A 605 -18.27 -11.63 6.20
C HIS A 605 -17.28 -11.21 7.30
N SER A 606 -17.32 -9.93 7.71
CA SER A 606 -16.43 -9.37 8.74
C SER A 606 -16.49 -10.07 10.12
N LEU A 607 -17.59 -10.79 10.39
CA LEU A 607 -17.76 -11.52 11.63
C LEU A 607 -16.79 -12.71 11.70
N ASP A 608 -16.67 -13.50 10.64
CA ASP A 608 -15.78 -14.67 10.56
C ASP A 608 -14.35 -14.26 10.89
N TYR A 609 -13.90 -13.17 10.25
CA TYR A 609 -12.60 -12.59 10.49
C TYR A 609 -12.41 -12.18 11.95
N SER A 610 -13.32 -11.36 12.50
CA SER A 610 -13.18 -10.88 13.87
C SER A 610 -13.19 -11.98 14.94
N VAL A 611 -13.92 -13.07 14.69
CA VAL A 611 -13.95 -14.25 15.58
C VAL A 611 -12.65 -15.02 15.48
N GLU A 612 -12.13 -15.18 14.27
CA GLU A 612 -10.89 -15.89 14.04
C GLU A 612 -9.67 -15.18 14.65
N ILE A 613 -9.56 -13.86 14.50
CA ILE A 613 -8.49 -13.08 15.16
C ILE A 613 -8.55 -13.21 16.69
N VAL A 614 -9.75 -13.19 17.29
CA VAL A 614 -9.91 -13.39 18.75
C VAL A 614 -9.38 -14.76 19.15
N ARG A 615 -9.72 -15.82 18.41
CA ARG A 615 -9.24 -17.18 18.67
C ARG A 615 -7.70 -17.27 18.58
N HIS A 616 -7.11 -16.66 17.57
CA HIS A 616 -5.66 -16.62 17.39
C HIS A 616 -4.96 -15.89 18.55
N MET A 617 -5.52 -14.78 19.00
CA MET A 617 -5.01 -14.04 20.16
C MET A 617 -5.13 -14.86 21.45
N ASP A 618 -6.27 -15.51 21.68
CA ASP A 618 -6.48 -16.37 22.86
C ASP A 618 -5.48 -17.54 22.88
N HIS A 619 -5.18 -18.11 21.72
CA HIS A 619 -4.17 -19.17 21.57
C HIS A 619 -2.74 -18.66 21.85
N LEU A 620 -2.38 -17.48 21.35
CA LEU A 620 -1.08 -16.87 21.62
C LEU A 620 -0.90 -16.61 23.13
N ILE A 621 -1.95 -16.17 23.81
CA ILE A 621 -1.97 -15.95 25.27
C ILE A 621 -1.83 -17.29 26.03
N SER A 622 -2.53 -18.35 25.61
CA SER A 622 -2.51 -19.64 26.31
C SER A 622 -1.15 -20.32 26.27
N LYS A 623 -0.42 -20.22 25.14
CA LYS A 623 0.92 -20.84 24.96
C LYS A 623 1.97 -20.38 25.97
N ARG A 624 1.85 -19.20 26.59
CA ARG A 624 2.89 -18.65 27.49
C ARG A 624 2.47 -18.53 28.95
N GLY A 625 1.25 -18.92 29.33
CA GLY A 625 0.74 -19.08 30.72
C GLY A 625 0.71 -17.83 31.63
N CYS A 626 1.57 -16.84 31.39
CA CYS A 626 1.80 -15.64 32.18
C CYS A 626 1.68 -14.33 31.37
N LEU A 627 1.52 -14.42 30.04
CA LEU A 627 1.38 -13.25 29.17
C LEU A 627 -0.07 -12.73 29.25
N SER A 628 -0.25 -11.44 29.58
CA SER A 628 -1.57 -10.79 29.53
C SER A 628 -1.56 -9.64 28.52
N LEU A 629 -2.48 -9.65 27.55
CA LEU A 629 -2.65 -8.60 26.54
C LEU A 629 -4.05 -7.96 26.63
N PRO A 630 -4.42 -7.37 27.79
CA PRO A 630 -5.78 -6.93 28.08
C PRO A 630 -6.35 -5.88 27.10
N TYR A 631 -5.53 -4.94 26.61
CA TYR A 631 -5.96 -3.90 25.68
C TYR A 631 -6.25 -4.47 24.30
N ILE A 632 -5.34 -5.27 23.75
CA ILE A 632 -5.54 -5.92 22.46
C ILE A 632 -6.73 -6.88 22.54
N SER A 633 -6.80 -7.75 23.55
CA SER A 633 -7.96 -8.64 23.75
C SER A 633 -9.28 -7.86 23.84
N SER A 634 -9.31 -6.75 24.61
CA SER A 634 -10.50 -5.91 24.70
C SER A 634 -10.87 -5.25 23.35
N ALA A 635 -9.88 -4.80 22.58
CA ALA A 635 -10.10 -4.21 21.26
C ALA A 635 -10.67 -5.24 20.28
N LEU A 636 -10.13 -6.46 20.27
CA LEU A 636 -10.60 -7.56 19.43
C LEU A 636 -12.00 -8.03 19.78
N HIS A 637 -12.36 -8.12 21.08
CA HIS A 637 -13.73 -8.39 21.49
C HIS A 637 -14.70 -7.28 21.06
N SER A 638 -14.28 -6.01 21.17
CA SER A 638 -15.08 -4.87 20.69
C SER A 638 -15.27 -4.89 19.17
N LEU A 639 -14.21 -5.27 18.42
CA LEU A 639 -14.27 -5.48 16.98
C LEU A 639 -15.29 -6.59 16.64
N SER A 640 -15.20 -7.75 17.30
CA SER A 640 -16.12 -8.87 17.11
C SER A 640 -17.58 -8.51 17.36
N ALA A 641 -17.87 -7.82 18.47
CA ALA A 641 -19.22 -7.33 18.77
C ALA A 641 -19.73 -6.33 17.71
N THR A 642 -18.84 -5.47 17.20
CA THR A 642 -19.17 -4.49 16.14
C THR A 642 -19.45 -5.19 14.81
N SER A 643 -18.61 -6.16 14.42
CA SER A 643 -18.79 -7.00 13.23
C SER A 643 -20.12 -7.75 13.28
N TYR A 644 -20.49 -8.32 14.44
CA TYR A 644 -21.79 -8.97 14.63
C TYR A 644 -22.96 -8.03 14.33
N HIS A 645 -22.93 -6.81 14.87
CA HIS A 645 -23.98 -5.82 14.64
C HIS A 645 -24.02 -5.31 13.20
N PHE A 646 -22.86 -5.17 12.56
CA PHE A 646 -22.75 -4.82 11.15
C PHE A 646 -23.38 -5.91 10.27
N GLU A 647 -23.00 -7.17 10.49
CA GLU A 647 -23.50 -8.34 9.77
C GLU A 647 -25.04 -8.47 9.89
N LYS A 648 -25.57 -8.32 11.11
CA LYS A 648 -27.02 -8.34 11.36
C LYS A 648 -27.76 -7.26 10.57
N LYS A 649 -27.20 -6.06 10.40
CA LYS A 649 -27.80 -5.00 9.59
C LYS A 649 -27.71 -5.34 8.10
N ARG A 650 -26.58 -5.85 7.65
CA ARG A 650 -26.38 -6.24 6.26
C ARG A 650 -27.32 -7.36 5.84
N ASN A 651 -27.52 -8.38 6.67
CA ASN A 651 -28.45 -9.48 6.39
C ASN A 651 -29.89 -8.99 6.22
N LYS A 652 -30.30 -7.96 6.98
CA LYS A 652 -31.60 -7.30 6.76
C LYS A 652 -31.70 -6.60 5.41
N TRP A 653 -30.61 -6.03 4.90
CA TRP A 653 -30.58 -5.42 3.57
C TRP A 653 -30.55 -6.48 2.47
N ALA A 654 -29.73 -7.53 2.63
CA ALA A 654 -29.68 -8.66 1.70
C ALA A 654 -31.06 -9.30 1.50
N HIS A 655 -31.79 -9.56 2.60
CA HIS A 655 -33.17 -10.06 2.52
C HIS A 655 -34.10 -9.10 1.75
N LYS A 656 -33.96 -7.78 1.94
CA LYS A 656 -34.76 -6.80 1.17
C LYS A 656 -34.43 -6.82 -0.32
N PHE A 657 -33.16 -6.99 -0.68
CA PHE A 657 -32.74 -7.12 -2.08
C PHE A 657 -33.24 -8.40 -2.73
N ALA A 658 -33.32 -9.50 -1.97
CA ALA A 658 -33.83 -10.78 -2.47
C ALA A 658 -35.35 -10.77 -2.75
N VAL A 659 -36.14 -10.06 -1.93
CA VAL A 659 -37.62 -10.14 -1.98
C VAL A 659 -38.27 -9.05 -2.86
N HIS A 660 -37.60 -7.91 -3.09
CA HIS A 660 -38.20 -6.77 -3.81
C HIS A 660 -37.55 -6.58 -5.18
N LYS A 661 -38.35 -6.21 -6.20
CA LYS A 661 -37.82 -5.88 -7.55
C LYS A 661 -37.39 -4.41 -7.71
N HIS A 662 -37.88 -3.52 -6.86
CA HIS A 662 -37.56 -2.10 -6.89
C HIS A 662 -37.04 -1.63 -5.53
N PHE A 663 -35.96 -0.84 -5.55
CA PHE A 663 -35.26 -0.43 -4.33
C PHE A 663 -35.23 1.09 -4.19
N SER A 664 -35.53 1.57 -2.97
CA SER A 664 -35.39 2.99 -2.65
C SER A 664 -33.94 3.48 -2.81
N LYS A 665 -33.76 4.75 -3.21
CA LYS A 665 -32.43 5.39 -3.27
C LYS A 665 -31.67 5.26 -1.94
N LYS A 666 -32.38 5.30 -0.81
CA LYS A 666 -31.81 5.14 0.54
C LYS A 666 -31.22 3.75 0.77
N LEU A 667 -31.93 2.69 0.37
CA LEU A 667 -31.45 1.31 0.50
C LEU A 667 -30.20 1.07 -0.37
N LYS A 668 -30.20 1.56 -1.62
CA LYS A 668 -29.02 1.51 -2.50
C LYS A 668 -27.81 2.24 -1.89
N LYS A 669 -28.02 3.43 -1.31
CA LYS A 669 -26.95 4.19 -0.63
C LYS A 669 -26.40 3.43 0.59
N HIS A 670 -27.25 2.78 1.37
CA HIS A 670 -26.79 1.95 2.49
C HIS A 670 -25.96 0.76 2.02
N ALA A 671 -26.36 0.09 0.94
CA ALA A 671 -25.60 -1.02 0.36
C ALA A 671 -24.22 -0.57 -0.14
N ALA A 672 -24.15 0.54 -0.88
CA ALA A 672 -22.88 1.10 -1.35
C ALA A 672 -21.94 1.42 -0.17
N LYS A 673 -22.44 2.06 0.89
CA LYS A 673 -21.65 2.36 2.10
C LYS A 673 -21.24 1.10 2.88
N ALA A 674 -22.04 0.04 2.81
CA ALA A 674 -21.69 -1.25 3.41
C ALA A 674 -20.55 -1.92 2.64
N ASN A 675 -20.61 -1.90 1.30
CA ASN A 675 -19.55 -2.43 0.43
C ASN A 675 -18.24 -1.66 0.63
N GLU A 676 -18.31 -0.33 0.70
CA GLU A 676 -17.13 0.48 1.00
C GLU A 676 -16.49 0.10 2.34
N ARG A 677 -17.30 -0.06 3.40
CA ARG A 677 -16.79 -0.47 4.72
C ARG A 677 -16.19 -1.86 4.75
N ILE A 678 -16.76 -2.81 4.01
CA ILE A 678 -16.25 -4.19 4.01
C ILE A 678 -14.93 -4.28 3.23
N MET A 679 -14.78 -3.53 2.15
CA MET A 679 -13.51 -3.42 1.42
C MET A 679 -12.40 -2.80 2.28
N GLN A 680 -12.76 -1.80 3.11
CA GLN A 680 -11.80 -1.14 4.01
C GLN A 680 -11.48 -1.94 5.28
N PHE A 681 -12.18 -3.04 5.53
CA PHE A 681 -12.01 -3.83 6.76
C PHE A 681 -10.60 -4.43 6.86
N GLU A 682 -10.15 -5.10 5.81
CA GLU A 682 -8.83 -5.72 5.71
C GLU A 682 -7.69 -4.68 5.79
N ARG A 683 -7.88 -3.56 5.07
CA ARG A 683 -6.93 -2.44 5.02
C ARG A 683 -6.67 -1.79 6.37
N ALA A 684 -7.59 -1.93 7.32
CA ALA A 684 -7.42 -1.42 8.67
C ALA A 684 -6.33 -2.16 9.47
N PHE A 685 -5.85 -3.31 8.98
CA PHE A 685 -4.74 -4.07 9.56
C PHE A 685 -3.38 -3.79 8.92
N ILE A 686 -3.29 -2.80 8.03
CA ILE A 686 -2.04 -2.37 7.41
C ILE A 686 -1.37 -1.31 8.29
N ASP A 687 -0.20 -1.62 8.84
CA ASP A 687 0.70 -0.64 9.45
C ASP A 687 1.70 -0.15 8.39
N PRO A 688 1.71 1.16 8.04
CA PRO A 688 2.64 1.70 7.06
C PRO A 688 4.12 1.46 7.39
N LEU A 689 4.47 1.23 8.66
CA LEU A 689 5.84 0.96 9.11
C LEU A 689 6.28 -0.50 8.89
N GLY A 690 5.35 -1.40 8.61
CA GLY A 690 5.63 -2.82 8.44
C GLY A 690 5.63 -3.65 9.73
N ILE A 691 5.98 -4.93 9.62
CA ILE A 691 6.00 -5.87 10.74
C ILE A 691 7.35 -5.81 11.45
N GLY A 692 7.41 -5.04 12.54
CA GLY A 692 8.66 -4.78 13.26
C GLY A 692 9.63 -3.93 12.44
N HIS A 693 10.86 -3.76 12.93
CA HIS A 693 11.87 -2.93 12.23
C HIS A 693 12.54 -3.64 11.05
N GLU A 694 12.53 -4.97 11.03
CA GLU A 694 13.29 -5.78 10.06
C GLU A 694 12.51 -6.15 8.80
N ARG A 695 11.18 -6.01 8.81
CA ARG A 695 10.30 -6.38 7.69
C ARG A 695 9.36 -5.24 7.29
N PRO A 696 9.90 -4.11 6.80
CA PRO A 696 9.10 -2.93 6.45
C PRO A 696 8.19 -3.15 5.23
N TRP A 697 8.50 -4.15 4.39
CA TRP A 697 7.72 -4.43 3.20
C TRP A 697 6.40 -5.15 3.51
N PHE A 698 6.39 -6.09 4.46
CA PHE A 698 5.17 -6.73 4.94
C PHE A 698 4.47 -5.82 5.96
N LYS A 699 3.21 -5.44 5.71
CA LYS A 699 2.50 -4.42 6.49
C LYS A 699 1.29 -4.91 7.25
N HIS A 700 0.82 -6.12 6.95
CA HIS A 700 -0.36 -6.69 7.58
C HIS A 700 -0.04 -7.22 8.99
N VAL A 701 -0.59 -6.57 10.03
CA VAL A 701 -0.18 -6.82 11.43
C VAL A 701 -0.75 -8.12 12.02
N VAL A 702 -1.78 -8.69 11.39
CA VAL A 702 -2.48 -9.90 11.87
C VAL A 702 -1.97 -11.16 11.19
N TYR A 703 -1.49 -11.07 9.96
CA TYR A 703 -1.09 -12.21 9.14
C TYR A 703 0.13 -11.80 8.32
N GLY A 704 1.12 -12.67 8.26
CA GLY A 704 2.32 -12.46 7.46
C GLY A 704 3.25 -13.66 7.58
N PRO A 705 4.42 -13.63 6.95
CA PRO A 705 5.37 -14.73 7.07
C PRO A 705 5.98 -14.77 8.48
N ASP A 706 6.20 -15.97 9.00
CA ASP A 706 7.10 -16.23 10.11
C ASP A 706 8.53 -15.83 9.74
N LEU A 707 9.26 -15.23 10.68
CA LEU A 707 10.60 -14.70 10.43
C LEU A 707 11.60 -15.78 9.97
N ASN A 708 11.55 -16.96 10.59
CA ASN A 708 12.57 -18.00 10.45
C ASN A 708 12.18 -19.10 9.44
N THR A 709 10.89 -19.33 9.25
CA THR A 709 10.36 -20.40 8.39
C THR A 709 9.78 -19.88 7.08
N GLY A 710 9.32 -18.62 7.05
CA GLY A 710 8.65 -18.01 5.89
C GLY A 710 7.27 -18.62 5.59
N LEU A 711 6.72 -19.37 6.54
CA LEU A 711 5.36 -19.89 6.49
C LEU A 711 4.36 -18.86 7.03
N ALA A 712 3.07 -18.99 6.74
CA ALA A 712 2.06 -18.09 7.29
C ALA A 712 2.07 -18.15 8.83
N LYS A 713 1.98 -16.97 9.46
CA LYS A 713 1.96 -16.79 10.91
C LYS A 713 0.97 -15.73 11.30
N GLU A 714 0.23 -16.00 12.37
CA GLU A 714 -0.68 -15.03 12.97
C GLU A 714 0.05 -14.11 13.93
N PHE A 715 -0.33 -12.83 13.89
CA PHE A 715 0.30 -11.73 14.61
C PHE A 715 1.83 -11.77 14.57
N PRO A 716 2.44 -11.87 13.38
CA PRO A 716 3.85 -12.20 13.23
C PRO A 716 4.77 -11.32 14.09
N GLY A 717 4.55 -10.00 14.10
CA GLY A 717 5.38 -9.09 14.92
C GLY A 717 5.24 -9.32 16.43
N LEU A 718 4.04 -9.64 16.91
CA LEU A 718 3.80 -9.92 18.34
C LEU A 718 4.31 -11.31 18.71
N SER A 719 4.03 -12.31 17.87
CA SER A 719 4.47 -13.69 18.06
C SER A 719 6.00 -13.78 18.07
N ASP A 720 6.69 -13.10 17.15
CA ASP A 720 8.16 -13.02 17.13
C ASP A 720 8.70 -12.32 18.37
N ALA A 721 8.06 -11.23 18.82
CA ALA A 721 8.48 -10.56 20.04
C ALA A 721 8.31 -11.44 21.29
N VAL A 722 7.25 -12.24 21.34
CA VAL A 722 6.99 -13.18 22.43
C VAL A 722 7.97 -14.36 22.38
N GLU A 723 8.26 -14.89 21.20
CA GLU A 723 9.22 -16.00 21.03
C GLU A 723 10.64 -15.61 21.42
N ASN A 724 11.02 -14.36 21.16
CA ASN A 724 12.33 -13.79 21.49
C ASN A 724 12.39 -13.08 22.86
N ASP A 725 11.37 -13.25 23.72
CA ASP A 725 11.25 -12.60 25.03
C ASP A 725 11.45 -11.05 24.98
N ASN A 726 11.09 -10.42 23.86
CA ASN A 726 11.19 -8.97 23.63
C ASN A 726 10.05 -8.21 24.31
N THR A 727 10.15 -8.10 25.63
CA THR A 727 9.15 -7.42 26.48
C THR A 727 8.96 -5.93 26.14
N VAL A 728 9.95 -5.27 25.53
CA VAL A 728 9.86 -3.85 25.12
C VAL A 728 8.89 -3.71 23.96
N TYR A 729 9.07 -4.51 22.90
CA TYR A 729 8.18 -4.47 21.74
C TYR A 729 6.77 -4.95 22.12
N THR A 730 6.65 -6.03 22.91
CA THR A 730 5.35 -6.51 23.39
C THR A 730 4.60 -5.42 24.17
N ARG A 731 5.28 -4.66 25.05
CA ARG A 731 4.67 -3.51 25.73
C ARG A 731 4.34 -2.38 24.77
N TYR A 732 5.20 -2.05 23.83
CA TYR A 732 4.95 -0.99 22.84
C TYR A 732 3.69 -1.26 22.01
N VAL A 733 3.44 -2.51 21.61
CA VAL A 733 2.25 -2.90 20.84
C VAL A 733 1.00 -2.96 21.73
N GLU A 734 1.14 -3.41 22.98
CA GLU A 734 0.03 -3.53 23.95
C GLU A 734 -0.38 -2.20 24.58
N GLU A 735 0.56 -1.25 24.71
CA GLU A 735 0.27 0.07 25.25
C GLU A 735 -0.69 0.80 24.32
N PRO A 736 -1.88 1.24 24.81
CA PRO A 736 -2.74 2.08 24.02
C PRO A 736 -1.93 3.33 23.71
N LYS A 737 -1.54 3.48 22.43
CA LYS A 737 -0.91 4.72 21.96
C LYS A 737 -1.82 5.83 22.46
N LYS A 738 -1.34 6.61 23.45
CA LYS A 738 -2.01 7.85 23.84
C LYS A 738 -2.28 8.55 22.53
N LYS A 739 -3.45 9.20 22.39
CA LYS A 739 -3.68 10.13 21.27
C LYS A 739 -2.67 11.27 21.36
N THR A 740 -1.39 11.00 21.10
CA THR A 740 -0.44 11.91 20.52
C THR A 740 -0.90 12.00 19.08
N SER A 741 -1.85 12.88 18.86
CA SER A 741 -2.18 13.36 17.53
C SER A 741 -0.96 14.08 16.95
N LYS A 742 0.07 13.33 16.56
CA LYS A 742 0.74 13.61 15.31
C LYS A 742 -0.08 12.86 14.27
N LYS A 743 -1.20 13.48 13.88
CA LYS A 743 -1.63 13.34 12.49
C LYS A 743 -0.38 13.71 11.69
N GLU A 744 0.11 12.84 10.82
CA GLU A 744 0.49 13.38 9.51
C GLU A 744 -0.77 14.09 9.05
N GLU A 745 -0.78 15.42 9.16
CA GLU A 745 -1.88 16.19 8.62
C GLU A 745 -1.96 15.79 7.15
N PRO A 746 -3.11 15.31 6.64
CA PRO A 746 -3.30 15.30 5.20
C PRO A 746 -2.93 16.72 4.75
N GLU A 747 -2.01 16.85 3.79
CA GLU A 747 -1.47 18.14 3.36
C GLU A 747 -2.64 19.13 3.21
N LYS A 748 -2.77 20.04 4.18
CA LYS A 748 -3.77 21.09 4.12
C LYS A 748 -3.36 21.95 2.93
N ALA A 749 -4.23 21.99 1.90
CA ALA A 749 -4.07 22.91 0.79
C ALA A 749 -3.94 24.34 1.34
N PHE A 750 -3.16 25.20 0.70
CA PHE A 750 -3.02 26.58 1.16
C PHE A 750 -4.26 27.39 0.83
N LEU A 751 -4.78 28.13 1.80
CA LEU A 751 -5.86 29.08 1.59
C LEU A 751 -5.30 30.32 0.87
N GLY A 752 -5.83 30.65 -0.31
CA GLY A 752 -5.36 31.68 -1.22
C GLY A 752 -5.05 31.18 -2.65
N ARG A 753 -4.64 32.08 -3.54
CA ARG A 753 -4.31 31.72 -4.93
C ARG A 753 -3.01 30.91 -5.02
N PRO A 754 -2.94 29.79 -5.75
CA PRO A 754 -1.69 29.10 -6.07
C PRO A 754 -1.00 29.79 -7.25
N SER A 755 -0.05 30.70 -6.96
CA SER A 755 0.78 31.40 -7.97
C SER A 755 2.23 31.47 -7.48
N ASN A 756 3.18 31.49 -8.41
CA ASN A 756 4.61 31.67 -8.12
C ASN A 756 5.03 33.15 -8.06
N ASN A 757 4.19 34.07 -8.51
CA ASN A 757 4.43 35.51 -8.46
C ASN A 757 3.47 36.15 -7.48
N LEU A 758 3.79 36.03 -6.19
CA LEU A 758 2.93 36.51 -5.11
C LEU A 758 3.20 37.97 -4.75
N ARG A 759 2.14 38.70 -4.41
CA ARG A 759 2.17 40.14 -4.18
C ARG A 759 1.59 40.51 -2.80
N MET A 760 2.27 41.41 -2.10
CA MET A 760 1.75 42.07 -0.89
C MET A 760 1.11 43.42 -1.26
N GLY A 761 -0.14 43.65 -0.87
CA GLY A 761 -0.80 44.95 -1.06
C GLY A 761 -0.83 45.78 0.22
N VAL A 762 -0.49 47.07 0.15
CA VAL A 762 -0.60 48.01 1.27
C VAL A 762 -2.00 48.64 1.29
N VAL A 763 -2.78 48.36 2.33
CA VAL A 763 -4.19 48.74 2.48
C VAL A 763 -4.38 49.60 3.73
N GLY A 764 -5.27 50.59 3.62
CA GLY A 764 -5.78 51.37 4.75
C GLY A 764 -6.45 52.67 4.27
N LEU A 765 -7.02 53.43 5.20
CA LEU A 765 -7.71 54.69 4.90
C LEU A 765 -6.80 55.73 4.21
N PRO A 766 -7.34 56.75 3.52
CA PRO A 766 -6.57 57.87 3.00
C PRO A 766 -5.72 58.58 4.07
N ASN A 767 -4.59 59.18 3.66
CA ASN A 767 -3.73 60.04 4.50
C ASN A 767 -3.11 59.38 5.77
N ILE A 768 -2.93 58.06 5.78
CA ILE A 768 -2.30 57.33 6.90
C ILE A 768 -0.81 57.03 6.70
N GLY A 769 -0.23 57.39 5.54
CA GLY A 769 1.17 57.15 5.20
C GLY A 769 1.46 55.95 4.28
N LYS A 770 0.48 55.46 3.49
CA LYS A 770 0.66 54.31 2.59
C LYS A 770 1.74 54.52 1.53
N SER A 771 1.63 55.58 0.73
CA SER A 771 2.59 55.86 -0.34
C SER A 771 3.97 56.26 0.20
N SER A 772 4.04 56.90 1.37
CA SER A 772 5.30 57.15 2.07
C SER A 772 5.98 55.85 2.53
N LEU A 773 5.21 54.89 3.06
CA LEU A 773 5.73 53.57 3.40
C LEU A 773 6.17 52.79 2.15
N PHE A 774 5.38 52.84 1.07
CA PHE A 774 5.73 52.23 -0.21
C PHE A 774 7.06 52.79 -0.72
N ASN A 775 7.22 54.11 -0.77
CA ASN A 775 8.47 54.75 -1.20
C ASN A 775 9.65 54.35 -0.32
N ALA A 776 9.48 54.30 1.01
CA ALA A 776 10.53 53.87 1.93
C ALA A 776 10.91 52.39 1.75
N LEU A 777 9.96 51.52 1.41
CA LEU A 777 10.22 50.11 1.11
C LEU A 777 10.92 49.92 -0.24
N THR A 778 10.65 50.78 -1.23
CA THR A 778 11.03 50.53 -2.62
C THR A 778 12.10 51.47 -3.16
N ASN A 779 12.54 52.47 -2.39
CA ASN A 779 13.35 53.60 -2.86
C ASN A 779 12.78 54.23 -4.16
N SER A 780 11.45 54.40 -4.21
CA SER A 780 10.72 54.94 -5.37
C SER A 780 10.25 56.38 -5.12
N SER A 781 9.93 57.12 -6.19
CA SER A 781 9.50 58.51 -6.14
C SER A 781 8.01 58.69 -6.49
N VAL A 782 7.11 57.94 -5.84
CA VAL A 782 5.66 58.11 -6.04
C VAL A 782 5.16 59.35 -5.26
N PRO A 783 4.33 60.25 -5.84
CA PRO A 783 3.79 61.40 -5.13
C PRO A 783 3.00 61.01 -3.87
N ALA A 784 3.30 61.66 -2.72
CA ALA A 784 2.67 61.40 -1.42
C ALA A 784 2.06 62.70 -0.84
N GLU A 785 1.28 63.42 -1.64
CA GLU A 785 0.67 64.70 -1.24
C GLU A 785 -0.52 64.54 -0.28
N ASN A 786 -0.81 65.59 0.51
CA ASN A 786 -1.81 65.60 1.58
C ASN A 786 -3.24 65.89 1.08
N TYR A 787 -3.63 65.29 -0.04
CA TYR A 787 -5.00 65.35 -0.59
C TYR A 787 -5.59 63.93 -0.69
N PRO A 788 -6.86 63.71 -0.29
CA PRO A 788 -7.50 62.40 -0.45
C PRO A 788 -7.47 61.96 -1.93
N PHE A 789 -7.22 60.67 -2.17
CA PHE A 789 -7.24 60.02 -3.51
C PHE A 789 -6.06 60.32 -4.45
N CYS A 790 -4.90 60.74 -3.94
CA CYS A 790 -3.68 60.94 -4.75
C CYS A 790 -3.25 59.68 -5.56
N THR A 791 -3.40 58.47 -4.98
CA THR A 791 -3.13 57.18 -5.66
C THR A 791 -4.39 56.67 -6.37
N ILE A 792 -4.49 56.90 -7.69
CA ILE A 792 -5.64 56.45 -8.52
C ILE A 792 -5.37 55.05 -9.11
N ASP A 793 -4.18 54.82 -9.66
CA ASP A 793 -3.74 53.54 -10.21
C ASP A 793 -2.72 52.86 -9.27
N PRO A 794 -2.78 51.52 -9.08
CA PRO A 794 -1.88 50.82 -8.17
C PRO A 794 -0.44 50.83 -8.68
N SER A 795 0.49 51.22 -7.81
CA SER A 795 1.93 51.19 -8.11
C SER A 795 2.54 49.88 -7.61
N GLU A 796 3.30 49.19 -8.47
CA GLU A 796 3.96 47.91 -8.14
C GLU A 796 5.48 48.08 -8.17
N ALA A 797 6.17 47.57 -7.15
CA ALA A 797 7.63 47.56 -7.09
C ALA A 797 8.16 46.28 -6.44
N ARG A 798 9.41 45.94 -6.74
CA ARG A 798 10.11 44.77 -6.20
C ARG A 798 11.15 45.23 -5.18
N VAL A 799 11.11 44.65 -3.99
CA VAL A 799 12.02 44.95 -2.89
C VAL A 799 12.89 43.74 -2.60
N GLU A 800 14.18 43.95 -2.40
CA GLU A 800 15.11 42.87 -2.05
C GLU A 800 14.76 42.27 -0.68
N VAL A 801 14.77 40.95 -0.57
CA VAL A 801 14.52 40.22 0.67
C VAL A 801 15.85 40.04 1.41
N PRO A 802 16.01 40.56 2.64
CA PRO A 802 17.23 40.39 3.42
C PRO A 802 17.48 38.92 3.77
N ASP A 803 18.67 38.39 3.50
CA ASP A 803 19.04 37.01 3.81
C ASP A 803 20.54 36.85 4.05
N GLU A 804 20.92 36.61 5.31
CA GLU A 804 22.32 36.43 5.73
C GLU A 804 23.01 35.23 5.04
N ARG A 805 22.24 34.25 4.56
CA ARG A 805 22.78 33.09 3.86
C ARG A 805 23.32 33.48 2.49
N LEU A 806 22.66 34.41 1.79
CA LEU A 806 23.13 34.95 0.53
C LEU A 806 24.47 35.66 0.70
N ASP A 807 24.60 36.52 1.73
CA ASP A 807 25.85 37.22 2.03
C ASP A 807 27.01 36.26 2.31
N TRP A 808 26.72 35.17 3.02
CA TRP A 808 27.71 34.12 3.26
C TRP A 808 28.11 33.41 1.97
N LEU A 809 27.15 33.05 1.11
CA LEU A 809 27.42 32.40 -0.18
C LEU A 809 28.22 33.30 -1.13
N VAL A 810 27.95 34.61 -1.14
CA VAL A 810 28.73 35.59 -1.90
C VAL A 810 30.18 35.62 -1.44
N LYS A 811 30.42 35.61 -0.12
CA LYS A 811 31.79 35.52 0.44
C LYS A 811 32.46 34.20 0.12
N ALA A 812 31.71 33.10 0.05
CA ALA A 812 32.24 31.77 -0.21
C ALA A 812 32.60 31.54 -1.69
N TYR A 813 31.81 32.08 -2.64
CA TYR A 813 31.96 31.82 -4.08
C TYR A 813 32.57 32.98 -4.90
N GLU A 814 32.67 34.18 -4.32
CA GLU A 814 33.17 35.41 -4.98
C GLU A 814 32.62 35.61 -6.42
N PRO A 815 31.28 35.65 -6.61
CA PRO A 815 30.68 35.64 -7.94
C PRO A 815 30.82 36.98 -8.66
N LYS A 816 30.80 36.95 -10.00
CA LYS A 816 30.76 38.17 -10.83
C LYS A 816 29.43 38.94 -10.73
N ARG A 817 28.35 38.24 -10.38
CA ARG A 817 27.00 38.80 -10.27
C ARG A 817 26.27 38.22 -9.05
N ILE A 818 25.54 39.07 -8.36
CA ILE A 818 24.72 38.72 -7.20
C ILE A 818 23.28 39.07 -7.54
N THR A 819 22.36 38.12 -7.38
CA THR A 819 20.93 38.36 -7.62
C THR A 819 20.11 37.95 -6.39
N PRO A 820 19.62 38.89 -5.58
CA PRO A 820 18.82 38.58 -4.39
C PRO A 820 17.40 38.13 -4.75
N ALA A 821 16.72 37.54 -3.77
CA ALA A 821 15.30 37.26 -3.85
C ALA A 821 14.51 38.57 -3.70
N HIS A 822 13.34 38.67 -4.35
CA HIS A 822 12.55 39.89 -4.34
C HIS A 822 11.12 39.60 -3.88
N LEU A 823 10.58 40.48 -3.04
CA LEU A 823 9.16 40.54 -2.68
C LEU A 823 8.47 41.63 -3.51
N THR A 824 7.35 41.31 -4.13
CA THR A 824 6.56 42.30 -4.90
C THR A 824 5.57 42.99 -3.97
N ILE A 825 5.63 44.32 -3.91
CA ILE A 825 4.76 45.16 -3.09
C ILE A 825 3.93 46.06 -4.01
N VAL A 826 2.65 46.22 -3.67
CA VAL A 826 1.67 47.02 -4.42
C VAL A 826 1.07 48.08 -3.49
N ASP A 827 1.18 49.36 -3.84
CA ASP A 827 0.44 50.44 -3.17
C ASP A 827 -1.00 50.45 -3.67
N ILE A 828 -1.96 50.25 -2.76
CA ILE A 828 -3.38 50.24 -3.08
C ILE A 828 -3.98 51.57 -2.63
N ALA A 829 -4.87 52.12 -3.47
CA ALA A 829 -5.61 53.36 -3.20
C ALA A 829 -6.26 53.37 -1.79
N GLY A 830 -6.58 54.54 -1.24
CA GLY A 830 -7.25 54.62 0.06
C GLY A 830 -8.72 54.20 0.01
N LEU A 831 -9.16 53.39 0.99
CA LEU A 831 -10.57 53.00 1.15
C LEU A 831 -11.35 54.01 2.00
N VAL A 832 -12.62 54.25 1.68
CA VAL A 832 -13.55 55.01 2.52
C VAL A 832 -14.77 54.16 2.88
N ARG A 833 -15.47 54.52 3.96
CA ARG A 833 -16.72 53.86 4.37
C ARG A 833 -17.77 53.92 3.25
N GLY A 834 -18.48 52.82 3.00
CA GLY A 834 -19.50 52.69 1.97
C GLY A 834 -18.95 52.31 0.59
N ALA A 835 -17.68 51.91 0.49
CA ALA A 835 -17.03 51.55 -0.76
C ALA A 835 -17.61 50.30 -1.43
N SER A 836 -18.00 49.29 -0.64
CA SER A 836 -18.75 48.11 -1.11
C SER A 836 -20.04 48.47 -1.85
N GLN A 837 -20.72 49.54 -1.40
CA GLN A 837 -21.98 50.04 -1.97
C GLN A 837 -21.75 51.06 -3.11
N GLY A 838 -20.51 51.28 -3.55
CA GLY A 838 -20.17 52.14 -4.68
C GLY A 838 -19.92 53.61 -4.34
N ALA A 839 -19.70 53.98 -3.06
CA ALA A 839 -19.28 55.32 -2.70
C ALA A 839 -17.81 55.58 -3.15
N GLY A 840 -17.57 56.72 -3.82
CA GLY A 840 -16.24 57.12 -4.29
C GLY A 840 -15.58 56.14 -5.27
N LEU A 841 -14.25 56.00 -5.19
CA LEU A 841 -13.44 55.04 -5.98
C LEU A 841 -13.47 53.59 -5.41
N GLY A 842 -14.46 53.25 -4.56
CA GLY A 842 -14.47 52.03 -3.75
C GLY A 842 -14.40 50.70 -4.50
N ASN A 843 -15.06 50.56 -5.66
CA ASN A 843 -15.01 49.33 -6.45
C ASN A 843 -13.63 49.08 -7.08
N ALA A 844 -12.93 50.14 -7.50
CA ALA A 844 -11.57 50.03 -8.03
C ALA A 844 -10.59 49.59 -6.93
N PHE A 845 -10.76 50.11 -5.71
CA PHE A 845 -10.01 49.66 -4.54
C PHE A 845 -10.18 48.16 -4.27
N LEU A 846 -11.41 47.67 -4.16
CA LEU A 846 -11.67 46.26 -3.84
C LEU A 846 -11.14 45.33 -4.95
N SER A 847 -11.20 45.77 -6.21
CA SER A 847 -10.57 45.07 -7.34
C SER A 847 -9.05 45.00 -7.22
N ASN A 848 -8.40 46.06 -6.74
CA ASN A 848 -6.95 46.07 -6.50
C ASN A 848 -6.55 45.20 -5.30
N VAL A 849 -7.38 45.12 -4.25
CA VAL A 849 -7.17 44.14 -3.17
C VAL A 849 -7.34 42.70 -3.67
N ALA A 850 -8.26 42.47 -4.61
CA ALA A 850 -8.45 41.15 -5.22
C ALA A 850 -7.24 40.70 -6.07
N SER A 851 -6.41 41.63 -6.56
CA SER A 851 -5.26 41.33 -7.44
C SER A 851 -3.97 40.98 -6.68
N VAL A 852 -3.89 41.25 -5.38
CA VAL A 852 -2.78 40.86 -4.51
C VAL A 852 -3.05 39.55 -3.77
N ASP A 853 -2.05 38.94 -3.15
CA ASP A 853 -2.19 37.63 -2.49
C ASP A 853 -2.28 37.74 -0.97
N ALA A 854 -1.72 38.81 -0.39
CA ALA A 854 -1.74 39.11 1.03
C ALA A 854 -1.72 40.62 1.29
N ILE A 855 -2.08 41.03 2.50
CA ILE A 855 -2.36 42.44 2.83
C ILE A 855 -1.45 42.93 3.97
N TYR A 856 -0.76 44.05 3.75
CA TYR A 856 -0.28 44.92 4.83
C TYR A 856 -1.37 45.93 5.16
N HIS A 857 -2.03 45.77 6.29
CA HIS A 857 -3.04 46.70 6.76
C HIS A 857 -2.36 47.79 7.59
N LEU A 858 -2.10 48.94 6.97
CA LEU A 858 -1.53 50.10 7.63
C LEU A 858 -2.63 50.86 8.39
N VAL A 859 -2.35 51.26 9.63
CA VAL A 859 -3.23 52.10 10.44
C VAL A 859 -2.42 53.25 11.06
N ARG A 860 -2.99 54.45 11.05
CA ARG A 860 -2.38 55.64 11.66
C ARG A 860 -2.66 55.66 13.16
N ALA A 861 -1.63 55.77 14.00
CA ALA A 861 -1.73 55.80 15.46
C ALA A 861 -1.02 57.01 16.10
N PHE A 862 -0.96 58.15 15.39
CA PHE A 862 -0.37 59.40 15.87
C PHE A 862 -1.22 60.62 15.51
N GLU A 863 -1.13 61.66 16.34
CA GLU A 863 -1.80 62.95 16.16
C GLU A 863 -0.88 63.94 15.44
N ASN A 864 -1.42 64.64 14.45
CA ASN A 864 -0.75 65.72 13.74
C ASN A 864 -1.85 66.58 13.08
N ASP A 865 -1.94 67.85 13.50
CA ASP A 865 -2.96 68.81 13.05
C ASP A 865 -2.81 69.19 11.57
N ASP A 866 -1.62 69.00 10.99
CA ASP A 866 -1.37 69.27 9.57
C ASP A 866 -1.91 68.16 8.65
N ILE A 867 -2.31 67.00 9.19
CA ILE A 867 -2.76 65.84 8.40
C ILE A 867 -4.22 65.52 8.71
N THR A 868 -5.09 65.83 7.75
CA THR A 868 -6.54 65.59 7.87
C THR A 868 -6.87 64.08 7.81
N HIS A 869 -7.71 63.63 8.74
CA HIS A 869 -8.24 62.27 8.76
C HIS A 869 -9.63 62.23 8.08
N VAL A 870 -9.93 61.19 7.30
CA VAL A 870 -11.18 61.10 6.52
C VAL A 870 -12.44 61.08 7.40
N GLU A 871 -12.34 60.59 8.64
CA GLU A 871 -13.41 60.58 9.65
C GLU A 871 -13.33 61.79 10.61
N ASN A 872 -12.55 62.82 10.29
CA ASN A 872 -12.29 64.05 11.06
C ASN A 872 -11.66 63.87 12.46
N THR A 873 -11.59 62.64 12.98
CA THR A 873 -11.02 62.28 14.29
C THR A 873 -10.13 61.07 14.13
N ILE A 874 -9.07 60.97 14.96
CA ILE A 874 -8.15 59.83 14.95
C ILE A 874 -8.67 58.76 15.91
N ASP A 875 -9.06 57.62 15.35
CA ASP A 875 -9.46 56.42 16.10
C ASP A 875 -9.03 55.17 15.32
N PRO A 876 -7.82 54.64 15.60
CA PRO A 876 -7.28 53.49 14.89
C PRO A 876 -8.14 52.23 15.00
N VAL A 877 -8.90 52.06 16.10
CA VAL A 877 -9.74 50.87 16.30
C VAL A 877 -10.93 50.93 15.35
N ARG A 878 -11.60 52.08 15.27
CA ARG A 878 -12.65 52.32 14.27
C ARG A 878 -12.13 52.13 12.85
N ASP A 879 -10.93 52.61 12.57
CA ASP A 879 -10.35 52.54 11.21
C ASP A 879 -10.08 51.08 10.79
N LEU A 880 -9.63 50.24 11.73
CA LEU A 880 -9.48 48.79 11.53
C LEU A 880 -10.84 48.12 11.25
N GLU A 881 -11.89 48.49 12.00
CA GLU A 881 -13.25 47.99 11.80
C GLU A 881 -13.83 48.36 10.44
N ILE A 882 -13.58 49.59 9.95
CA ILE A 882 -14.05 50.03 8.63
C ILE A 882 -13.48 49.10 7.55
N ILE A 883 -12.16 48.90 7.53
CA ILE A 883 -11.53 48.06 6.51
C ILE A 883 -12.01 46.60 6.63
N GLN A 884 -12.06 46.03 7.84
CA GLN A 884 -12.51 44.64 8.01
C GLN A 884 -13.95 44.44 7.51
N ASN A 885 -14.85 45.36 7.85
CA ASN A 885 -16.25 45.26 7.45
C ASN A 885 -16.41 45.42 5.92
N GLU A 886 -15.71 46.35 5.27
CA GLU A 886 -15.83 46.53 3.81
C GLU A 886 -15.33 45.31 3.03
N LEU A 887 -14.24 44.67 3.47
CA LEU A 887 -13.75 43.43 2.85
C LEU A 887 -14.76 42.29 3.01
N ARG A 888 -15.36 42.16 4.20
CA ARG A 888 -16.34 41.10 4.50
C ARG A 888 -17.65 41.30 3.74
N ILE A 889 -18.20 42.52 3.73
CA ILE A 889 -19.43 42.84 2.98
C ILE A 889 -19.26 42.50 1.50
N LYS A 890 -18.08 42.77 0.92
CA LYS A 890 -17.82 42.44 -0.48
C LYS A 890 -17.82 40.94 -0.76
N ASP A 891 -17.22 40.16 0.13
CA ASP A 891 -17.21 38.71 0.04
C ASP A 891 -18.61 38.11 0.26
N GLU A 892 -19.39 38.64 1.19
CA GLU A 892 -20.79 38.26 1.44
C GLU A 892 -21.65 38.48 0.18
N GLU A 893 -21.57 39.65 -0.46
CA GLU A 893 -22.28 39.93 -1.72
C GLU A 893 -21.92 38.93 -2.83
N MET A 894 -20.65 38.51 -2.90
CA MET A 894 -20.18 37.55 -3.90
C MET A 894 -20.69 36.14 -3.60
N LEU A 895 -20.65 35.72 -2.33
CA LEU A 895 -21.19 34.42 -1.92
C LEU A 895 -22.71 34.34 -2.14
N GLU A 896 -23.46 35.41 -1.89
CA GLU A 896 -24.90 35.44 -2.17
C GLU A 896 -25.21 35.20 -3.65
N ARG A 897 -24.43 35.83 -4.55
CA ARG A 897 -24.56 35.61 -6.00
C ARG A 897 -24.20 34.17 -6.38
N GLN A 898 -23.11 33.64 -5.85
CA GLN A 898 -22.66 32.28 -6.10
C GLN A 898 -23.68 31.26 -5.58
N LEU A 899 -24.27 31.50 -4.41
CA LEU A 899 -25.28 30.66 -3.80
C LEU A 899 -26.55 30.62 -4.66
N LEU A 900 -27.01 31.76 -5.17
CA LEU A 900 -28.15 31.84 -6.08
C LEU A 900 -27.92 31.05 -7.37
N GLU A 901 -26.70 31.07 -7.92
CA GLU A 901 -26.33 30.30 -9.10
C GLU A 901 -26.27 28.79 -8.80
N LEU A 902 -25.57 28.40 -7.74
CA LEU A 902 -25.41 27.00 -7.33
C LEU A 902 -26.75 26.37 -6.94
N VAL A 903 -27.66 27.09 -6.29
CA VAL A 903 -29.01 26.61 -5.97
C VAL A 903 -29.84 26.37 -7.25
N LYS A 904 -29.67 27.18 -8.30
CA LYS A 904 -30.30 26.93 -9.61
C LYS A 904 -29.71 25.71 -10.29
N LEU A 905 -28.39 25.58 -10.32
CA LEU A 905 -27.68 24.48 -10.97
C LEU A 905 -27.87 23.13 -10.23
N ALA A 906 -27.96 23.14 -8.90
CA ALA A 906 -28.15 21.95 -8.07
C ALA A 906 -29.56 21.33 -8.19
N LYS A 907 -30.53 22.03 -8.80
CA LYS A 907 -31.88 21.52 -9.08
C LYS A 907 -31.96 20.64 -10.32
N PHE A 908 -30.94 20.62 -11.18
CA PHE A 908 -30.94 19.83 -12.42
C PHE A 908 -30.33 18.43 -12.21
N PRO A 909 -30.98 17.33 -12.68
CA PRO A 909 -30.53 15.96 -12.44
C PRO A 909 -29.22 15.53 -13.13
N ASP A 910 -28.75 16.27 -14.14
CA ASP A 910 -27.68 15.84 -15.06
C ASP A 910 -26.29 16.45 -14.80
N ALA A 911 -26.05 17.10 -13.66
CA ALA A 911 -24.73 17.65 -13.32
C ALA A 911 -23.74 16.56 -12.78
N LYS A 912 -23.67 15.40 -13.44
CA LYS A 912 -22.67 14.36 -13.20
C LYS A 912 -21.81 14.18 -14.45
N LYS A 913 -20.65 14.87 -14.49
CA LYS A 913 -19.39 14.38 -15.10
C LYS A 913 -18.30 15.46 -15.08
N LEU A 914 -17.29 15.26 -14.23
CA LEU A 914 -15.89 15.13 -14.65
C LEU A 914 -15.12 14.48 -13.47
N ALA A 915 -14.20 13.56 -13.76
CA ALA A 915 -13.35 12.94 -12.76
C ALA A 915 -12.49 14.01 -12.07
N GLY A 916 -12.54 14.09 -10.74
CA GLY A 916 -11.73 15.04 -9.96
C GLY A 916 -12.39 16.36 -9.58
N THR A 917 -13.65 16.62 -9.95
CA THR A 917 -14.39 17.83 -9.52
C THR A 917 -15.46 17.46 -8.49
N ILE A 918 -15.44 18.15 -7.34
CA ILE A 918 -16.49 18.10 -6.31
C ILE A 918 -17.88 18.30 -6.93
N SER A 919 -18.86 17.54 -6.46
CA SER A 919 -20.22 17.65 -7.01
C SER A 919 -20.78 19.05 -6.77
N LYS A 920 -21.59 19.59 -7.69
CA LYS A 920 -22.23 20.92 -7.52
C LYS A 920 -23.05 21.04 -6.22
N LYS A 921 -23.51 19.92 -5.68
CA LYS A 921 -24.23 19.85 -4.40
C LYS A 921 -23.30 19.96 -3.19
N GLU A 922 -22.09 19.44 -3.31
CA GLU A 922 -21.05 19.54 -2.28
C GLU A 922 -20.42 20.93 -2.29
N GLU A 923 -20.16 21.49 -3.47
CA GLU A 923 -19.77 22.91 -3.64
C GLU A 923 -20.81 23.85 -3.00
N LEU A 924 -22.11 23.59 -3.23
CA LEU A 924 -23.19 24.35 -2.58
C LEU A 924 -23.11 24.28 -1.04
N SER A 925 -22.89 23.10 -0.47
CA SER A 925 -22.78 22.93 0.99
C SER A 925 -21.59 23.69 1.58
N ILE A 926 -20.47 23.77 0.85
CA ILE A 926 -19.28 24.50 1.27
C ILE A 926 -19.56 26.00 1.23
N VAL A 927 -20.18 26.51 0.16
CA VAL A 927 -20.57 27.92 0.02
C VAL A 927 -21.60 28.34 1.07
N GLU A 928 -22.57 27.47 1.41
CA GLU A 928 -23.51 27.70 2.51
C GLU A 928 -22.79 27.84 3.87
N GLY A 929 -21.84 26.94 4.16
CA GLY A 929 -21.05 27.01 5.39
C GLY A 929 -20.16 28.26 5.47
N LEU A 930 -19.59 28.70 4.34
CA LEU A 930 -18.81 29.94 4.25
C LEU A 930 -19.66 31.18 4.54
N ALA A 931 -20.87 31.24 3.96
CA ALA A 931 -21.80 32.34 4.19
C ALA A 931 -22.22 32.42 5.66
N GLU A 932 -22.53 31.28 6.30
CA GLU A 932 -22.85 31.23 7.73
C GLU A 932 -21.66 31.64 8.61
N PHE A 933 -20.44 31.24 8.23
CA PHE A 933 -19.24 31.61 8.97
C PHE A 933 -18.96 33.11 8.92
N MET A 934 -19.09 33.75 7.74
CA MET A 934 -18.91 35.20 7.62
C MET A 934 -20.02 36.00 8.28
N ALA A 935 -21.27 35.50 8.28
CA ALA A 935 -22.39 36.14 8.97
C ALA A 935 -22.18 36.25 10.49
N GLN A 936 -21.28 35.46 11.08
CA GLN A 936 -20.84 35.59 12.49
C GLN A 936 -19.80 36.69 12.71
N GLY A 937 -19.47 37.46 11.67
CA GLY A 937 -18.47 38.52 11.71
C GLY A 937 -17.03 38.05 11.52
N LYS A 938 -16.78 36.79 11.13
CA LYS A 938 -15.45 36.19 11.07
C LYS A 938 -14.87 36.19 9.65
N ASP A 939 -13.58 36.51 9.54
CA ASP A 939 -12.84 36.44 8.27
C ASP A 939 -12.58 34.98 7.87
N VAL A 940 -12.73 34.64 6.59
CA VAL A 940 -12.55 33.27 6.07
C VAL A 940 -11.19 32.67 6.42
N ARG A 941 -10.12 33.47 6.47
CA ARG A 941 -8.77 33.05 6.90
C ARG A 941 -8.67 32.52 8.33
N LYS A 942 -9.71 32.70 9.15
CA LYS A 942 -9.79 32.22 10.54
C LYS A 942 -10.63 30.95 10.69
N GLY A 943 -11.20 30.43 9.60
CA GLY A 943 -11.93 29.16 9.62
C GLY A 943 -10.98 27.95 9.62
N ASP A 944 -11.44 26.83 10.18
CA ASP A 944 -10.75 25.54 10.08
C ASP A 944 -11.34 24.74 8.91
N TRP A 945 -10.74 24.90 7.74
CA TRP A 945 -11.19 24.30 6.49
C TRP A 945 -10.40 23.03 6.16
N SER A 946 -11.07 22.02 5.62
CA SER A 946 -10.46 20.83 5.02
C SER A 946 -9.81 21.13 3.67
N SER A 947 -8.88 20.29 3.19
CA SER A 947 -8.21 20.50 1.89
C SER A 947 -9.19 20.61 0.72
N THR A 948 -10.31 19.88 0.76
CA THR A 948 -11.38 19.97 -0.25
C THR A 948 -12.10 21.32 -0.19
N GLU A 949 -12.44 21.79 1.01
CA GLU A 949 -13.06 23.10 1.21
C GLU A 949 -12.13 24.23 0.77
N ILE A 950 -10.84 24.13 1.08
CA ILE A 950 -9.84 25.13 0.70
C ILE A 950 -9.75 25.27 -0.83
N ASN A 951 -9.75 24.15 -1.58
CA ASN A 951 -9.74 24.21 -3.03
C ASN A 951 -10.97 24.94 -3.59
N THR A 952 -12.15 24.74 -3.00
CA THR A 952 -13.36 25.50 -3.35
C THR A 952 -13.22 26.97 -2.99
N ILE A 953 -12.79 27.28 -1.76
CA ILE A 953 -12.60 28.65 -1.28
C ILE A 953 -11.64 29.42 -2.18
N ASN A 954 -10.55 28.80 -2.60
CA ASN A 954 -9.54 29.41 -3.46
C ASN A 954 -10.09 29.81 -4.83
N SER A 955 -11.05 29.03 -5.37
CA SER A 955 -11.72 29.35 -6.64
C SER A 955 -12.64 30.57 -6.55
N LEU A 956 -13.12 30.90 -5.34
CA LEU A 956 -13.97 32.06 -5.10
C LEU A 956 -13.16 33.36 -5.01
N HIS A 957 -11.84 33.29 -4.78
CA HIS A 957 -10.96 34.45 -4.66
C HIS A 957 -11.39 35.48 -3.60
N LEU A 958 -11.94 35.00 -2.48
CA LEU A 958 -12.42 35.82 -1.36
C LEU A 958 -11.31 36.72 -0.79
N LEU A 959 -11.65 37.98 -0.49
CA LEU A 959 -10.73 38.97 0.08
C LEU A 959 -10.33 38.61 1.51
N THR A 960 -11.28 38.16 2.31
CA THR A 960 -11.12 37.76 3.72
C THR A 960 -10.39 36.42 3.90
N ALA A 961 -10.09 35.71 2.80
CA ALA A 961 -9.26 34.50 2.82
C ALA A 961 -7.75 34.82 2.77
N LYS A 962 -7.38 36.05 2.41
CA LYS A 962 -5.97 36.48 2.26
C LYS A 962 -5.29 36.63 3.63
N PRO A 963 -4.01 36.26 3.80
CA PRO A 963 -3.28 36.57 5.02
C PRO A 963 -3.08 38.08 5.18
N MET A 964 -3.03 38.54 6.43
CA MET A 964 -2.97 39.97 6.78
C MET A 964 -1.93 40.22 7.88
N ILE A 965 -1.16 41.29 7.73
CA ILE A 965 -0.22 41.82 8.72
C ILE A 965 -0.62 43.26 9.04
N TYR A 966 -0.75 43.59 10.32
CA TYR A 966 -1.11 44.93 10.76
C TYR A 966 0.16 45.77 10.97
N LEU A 967 0.25 46.87 10.25
CA LEU A 967 1.33 47.85 10.36
C LEU A 967 0.80 49.07 11.10
N VAL A 968 1.34 49.37 12.27
CA VAL A 968 0.87 50.49 13.10
C VAL A 968 1.84 51.65 12.95
N ASN A 969 1.43 52.67 12.20
CA ASN A 969 2.22 53.87 11.97
C ASN A 969 2.13 54.81 13.17
N THR A 970 3.25 54.97 13.88
CA THR A 970 3.39 55.81 15.08
C THR A 970 4.28 57.02 14.80
N SER A 971 4.21 58.03 15.67
CA SER A 971 5.13 59.17 15.58
C SER A 971 6.57 58.71 15.83
N GLU A 972 7.56 59.42 15.31
CA GLU A 972 8.97 59.11 15.59
C GLU A 972 9.28 59.12 17.09
N LYS A 973 8.67 60.05 17.85
CA LYS A 973 8.83 60.16 19.31
C LYS A 973 8.25 58.95 20.03
N ASP A 974 7.05 58.50 19.64
CA ASP A 974 6.36 57.36 20.23
C ASP A 974 7.11 56.06 19.93
N TYR A 975 7.66 55.95 18.71
CA TYR A 975 8.45 54.80 18.30
C TYR A 975 9.76 54.69 19.10
N ILE A 976 10.48 55.80 19.29
CA ILE A 976 11.71 55.85 20.09
C ILE A 976 11.43 55.53 21.56
N SER A 977 10.40 56.14 22.15
CA SER A 977 10.04 55.92 23.56
C SER A 977 9.38 54.57 23.82
N LYS A 978 8.86 53.90 22.78
CA LYS A 978 8.03 52.69 22.85
C LYS A 978 6.73 52.89 23.64
N GLU A 979 6.25 54.12 23.73
CA GLU A 979 5.02 54.50 24.42
C GLU A 979 4.03 55.08 23.41
N ASN A 980 2.86 54.46 23.27
CA ASN A 980 1.77 54.97 22.44
C ASN A 980 0.41 54.55 23.01
N LYS A 981 -0.51 55.51 23.15
CA LYS A 981 -1.83 55.29 23.77
C LYS A 981 -2.75 54.35 22.98
N TRP A 982 -2.49 54.15 21.68
CA TRP A 982 -3.31 53.34 20.79
C TRP A 982 -2.82 51.90 20.64
N LEU A 983 -1.51 51.64 20.80
CA LEU A 983 -0.93 50.30 20.66
C LEU A 983 -1.64 49.22 21.50
N PRO A 984 -1.95 49.44 22.80
CA PRO A 984 -2.69 48.45 23.60
C PRO A 984 -4.09 48.18 23.05
N LYS A 985 -4.81 49.22 22.62
CA LYS A 985 -6.18 49.10 22.08
C LYS A 985 -6.20 48.37 20.74
N ILE A 986 -5.23 48.65 19.87
CA ILE A 986 -5.07 47.95 18.59
C ILE A 986 -4.73 46.47 18.85
N SER A 987 -3.83 46.20 19.80
CA SER A 987 -3.47 44.83 20.17
C SER A 987 -4.66 44.05 20.72
N GLU A 988 -5.47 44.66 21.58
CA GLU A 988 -6.70 44.07 22.11
C GLU A 988 -7.70 43.78 20.99
N TRP A 989 -7.96 44.74 20.11
CA TRP A 989 -8.87 44.57 18.98
C TRP A 989 -8.43 43.46 18.03
N VAL A 990 -7.14 43.39 17.68
CA VAL A 990 -6.59 42.31 16.82
C VAL A 990 -6.65 40.97 17.55
N GLN A 991 -6.43 40.92 18.86
CA GLN A 991 -6.52 39.68 19.64
C GLN A 991 -7.96 39.15 19.70
N GLU A 992 -8.96 40.03 19.77
CA GLU A 992 -10.38 39.68 19.79
C GLU A 992 -10.89 39.25 18.42
N ASN A 993 -10.62 40.06 17.37
CA ASN A 993 -11.23 39.86 16.05
C ASN A 993 -10.37 38.99 15.13
N ASN A 994 -9.05 39.00 15.31
CA ASN A 994 -8.08 38.51 14.34
C ASN A 994 -6.90 37.77 15.00
N LYS A 995 -7.20 37.01 16.07
CA LYS A 995 -6.23 36.30 16.90
C LYS A 995 -5.13 35.62 16.09
N GLY A 996 -3.88 35.85 16.51
CA GLY A 996 -2.68 35.25 15.91
C GLY A 996 -2.07 36.03 14.75
N ASP A 997 -2.71 37.11 14.27
CA ASP A 997 -2.09 37.97 13.26
C ASP A 997 -0.95 38.82 13.83
N LEU A 998 0.03 39.09 12.98
CA LEU A 998 1.21 39.85 13.35
C LEU A 998 0.91 41.35 13.35
N ILE A 999 1.33 42.03 14.42
CA ILE A 999 1.30 43.48 14.56
C ILE A 999 2.75 43.98 14.57
N ILE A 1000 3.07 44.91 13.68
CA ILE A 1000 4.39 45.55 13.61
C ILE A 1000 4.20 47.06 13.81
N PRO A 1001 4.54 47.59 15.00
CA PRO A 1001 4.68 49.03 15.20
C PRO A 1001 5.88 49.55 14.42
N LEU A 1002 5.71 50.64 13.68
CA LEU A 1002 6.78 51.34 12.97
C LEU A 1002 6.51 52.85 12.97
N SER A 1003 7.51 53.64 12.57
CA SER A 1003 7.31 55.06 12.26
C SER A 1003 7.67 55.31 10.80
N VAL A 1004 6.67 55.53 9.96
CA VAL A 1004 6.89 55.76 8.52
C VAL A 1004 7.74 57.01 8.29
N SER A 1005 7.59 58.05 9.13
CA SER A 1005 8.43 59.24 9.06
C SER A 1005 9.90 58.97 9.36
N LEU A 1006 10.19 58.06 10.29
CA LEU A 1006 11.57 57.64 10.57
C LEU A 1006 12.13 56.84 9.39
N GLU A 1007 11.38 55.87 8.87
CA GLU A 1007 11.83 55.04 7.74
C GLU A 1007 12.06 55.86 6.47
N SER A 1008 11.21 56.86 6.18
CA SER A 1008 11.43 57.78 5.08
C SER A 1008 12.70 58.61 5.24
N LYS A 1009 13.00 59.10 6.45
CA LYS A 1009 14.27 59.81 6.73
C LYS A 1009 15.48 58.90 6.52
N LEU A 1010 15.40 57.65 6.94
CA LEU A 1010 16.46 56.67 6.74
C LEU A 1010 16.69 56.38 5.25
N ALA A 1011 15.62 56.31 4.44
CA ALA A 1011 15.71 56.08 3.01
C ALA A 1011 16.47 57.20 2.26
N ASP A 1012 16.45 58.43 2.78
CA ASP A 1012 17.17 59.59 2.22
C ASP A 1012 18.64 59.68 2.68
N MET A 1013 19.06 58.87 3.65
CA MET A 1013 20.43 58.84 4.19
C MET A 1013 21.29 57.77 3.50
N GLU A 1014 22.61 57.95 3.48
CA GLU A 1014 23.55 56.92 3.04
C GLU A 1014 23.63 55.77 4.06
N LYS A 1015 23.99 54.55 3.63
CA LYS A 1015 23.96 53.34 4.49
C LYS A 1015 24.79 53.47 5.77
N GLU A 1016 25.97 54.09 5.69
CA GLU A 1016 26.84 54.32 6.85
C GLU A 1016 26.22 55.32 7.84
N GLU A 1017 25.52 56.34 7.34
CA GLU A 1017 24.82 57.36 8.13
C GLU A 1017 23.58 56.76 8.81
N GLN A 1018 22.82 55.92 8.10
CA GLN A 1018 21.67 55.20 8.66
C GLN A 1018 22.07 54.35 9.88
N VAL A 1019 23.17 53.60 9.77
CA VAL A 1019 23.67 52.74 10.86
C VAL A 1019 24.08 53.58 12.08
N GLN A 1020 24.74 54.72 11.86
CA GLN A 1020 25.11 55.62 12.96
C GLN A 1020 23.88 56.22 13.64
N TYR A 1021 22.93 56.75 12.88
CA TYR A 1021 21.70 57.36 13.40
C TYR A 1021 20.85 56.37 14.20
N LEU A 1022 20.69 55.13 13.71
CA LEU A 1022 19.97 54.07 14.42
C LEU A 1022 20.67 53.65 15.72
N ASN A 1023 22.00 53.57 15.73
CA ASN A 1023 22.79 53.23 16.91
C ASN A 1023 22.72 54.31 17.99
N GLU A 1024 22.76 55.60 17.61
CA GLU A 1024 22.63 56.73 18.54
C GLU A 1024 21.28 56.75 19.25
N LEU A 1025 20.21 56.42 18.51
CA LEU A 1025 18.85 56.36 19.03
C LEU A 1025 18.53 55.02 19.72
N ASN A 1026 19.44 54.04 19.67
CA ASN A 1026 19.26 52.67 20.18
C ASN A 1026 17.96 52.00 19.67
N ILE A 1027 17.67 52.20 18.39
CA ILE A 1027 16.51 51.64 17.69
C ILE A 1027 16.95 50.92 16.42
N GLN A 1028 16.05 50.15 15.82
CA GLN A 1028 16.28 49.46 14.54
C GLN A 1028 15.17 49.83 13.55
N SER A 1029 15.51 49.88 12.26
CA SER A 1029 14.51 49.94 11.19
C SER A 1029 13.62 48.71 11.23
N GLN A 1030 12.32 48.89 11.02
CA GLN A 1030 11.35 47.80 10.92
C GLN A 1030 11.15 47.32 9.48
N LEU A 1031 11.65 48.03 8.45
CA LEU A 1031 11.45 47.62 7.06
C LEU A 1031 11.96 46.19 6.77
N PRO A 1032 13.15 45.76 7.25
CA PRO A 1032 13.58 44.37 7.08
C PRO A 1032 12.61 43.36 7.70
N LYS A 1033 12.08 43.67 8.89
CA LYS A 1033 11.09 42.83 9.59
C LYS A 1033 9.76 42.80 8.85
N VAL A 1034 9.32 43.92 8.28
CA VAL A 1034 8.11 44.01 7.45
C VAL A 1034 8.27 43.10 6.23
N ILE A 1035 9.37 43.24 5.47
CA ILE A 1035 9.65 42.44 4.27
C ILE A 1035 9.66 40.94 4.59
N LEU A 1036 10.40 40.51 5.62
CA LEU A 1036 10.47 39.12 6.05
C LEU A 1036 9.10 38.59 6.52
N ALA A 1037 8.31 39.41 7.21
CA ALA A 1037 6.98 39.04 7.63
C ALA A 1037 6.05 38.81 6.43
N GLY A 1038 6.08 39.67 5.40
CA GLY A 1038 5.30 39.46 4.18
C GLY A 1038 5.74 38.23 3.40
N TYR A 1039 7.04 38.00 3.30
CA TYR A 1039 7.61 36.81 2.67
C TYR A 1039 7.09 35.53 3.34
N LYS A 1040 7.10 35.51 4.68
CA LYS A 1040 6.55 34.42 5.48
C LYS A 1040 5.03 34.29 5.38
N ALA A 1041 4.29 35.40 5.36
CA ALA A 1041 2.83 35.37 5.22
C ALA A 1041 2.36 34.77 3.89
N LEU A 1042 3.19 34.88 2.85
CA LEU A 1042 2.98 34.26 1.55
C LEU A 1042 3.49 32.80 1.46
N ASP A 1043 4.04 32.28 2.56
CA ASP A 1043 4.68 30.97 2.71
C ASP A 1043 5.78 30.72 1.66
N LEU A 1044 6.61 31.74 1.44
CA LEU A 1044 7.74 31.69 0.52
C LEU A 1044 9.01 31.20 1.23
N ILE A 1045 9.85 30.48 0.49
CA ILE A 1045 11.16 29.97 0.92
C ILE A 1045 12.23 30.30 -0.13
N HIS A 1046 13.49 30.28 0.31
CA HIS A 1046 14.65 30.51 -0.53
C HIS A 1046 15.30 29.20 -0.98
N TYR A 1047 15.75 29.16 -2.22
CA TYR A 1047 16.79 28.22 -2.66
C TYR A 1047 17.82 28.96 -3.51
N TYR A 1048 19.04 28.47 -3.59
CA TYR A 1048 20.13 29.15 -4.26
C TYR A 1048 20.69 28.34 -5.42
N THR A 1049 21.13 29.06 -6.45
CA THR A 1049 22.08 28.54 -7.44
C THR A 1049 23.39 29.28 -7.23
N CYS A 1050 24.49 28.56 -7.03
CA CYS A 1050 25.79 29.14 -6.67
C CYS A 1050 26.87 28.75 -7.68
N GLY A 1051 27.71 29.72 -8.07
CA GLY A 1051 28.91 29.50 -8.88
C GLY A 1051 29.67 30.80 -9.11
N GLN A 1052 30.85 30.72 -9.73
CA GLN A 1052 31.71 31.90 -9.97
C GLN A 1052 31.07 32.97 -10.88
N GLN A 1053 30.11 32.60 -11.72
CA GLN A 1053 29.42 33.56 -12.59
C GLN A 1053 28.33 34.31 -11.83
N GLU A 1054 27.51 33.59 -11.06
CA GLU A 1054 26.36 34.14 -10.36
C GLU A 1054 26.08 33.35 -9.08
N VAL A 1055 25.82 34.07 -7.99
CA VAL A 1055 25.08 33.54 -6.84
C VAL A 1055 23.71 34.20 -6.85
N ARG A 1056 22.67 33.37 -6.90
CA ARG A 1056 21.29 33.84 -7.01
C ARG A 1056 20.38 33.16 -6.00
N ALA A 1057 19.57 33.95 -5.30
CA ALA A 1057 18.49 33.48 -4.46
C ALA A 1057 17.18 33.45 -5.27
N TRP A 1058 16.59 32.28 -5.37
CA TRP A 1058 15.31 32.03 -6.00
C TRP A 1058 14.21 31.94 -4.95
N THR A 1059 13.00 32.32 -5.34
CA THR A 1059 11.81 32.33 -4.49
C THR A 1059 10.81 31.31 -5.02
N VAL A 1060 10.38 30.40 -4.15
CA VAL A 1060 9.30 29.46 -4.39
C VAL A 1060 8.42 29.40 -3.16
N ARG A 1061 7.17 28.94 -3.30
CA ARG A 1061 6.39 28.59 -2.10
C ARG A 1061 7.01 27.38 -1.41
N ASN A 1062 6.85 27.30 -0.10
CA ASN A 1062 7.12 26.08 0.63
C ASN A 1062 6.34 24.91 -0.01
N ARG A 1063 6.92 23.71 0.07
CA ARG A 1063 6.38 22.49 -0.56
C ARG A 1063 6.46 22.44 -2.09
N THR A 1064 7.14 23.39 -2.75
CA THR A 1064 7.36 23.34 -4.20
C THR A 1064 8.27 22.17 -4.58
N LYS A 1065 7.86 21.37 -5.57
CA LYS A 1065 8.64 20.22 -6.06
C LYS A 1065 9.83 20.67 -6.93
N ALA A 1066 10.89 19.88 -6.98
CA ALA A 1066 12.13 20.21 -7.69
C ALA A 1066 11.91 20.58 -9.18
N PRO A 1067 11.06 19.91 -9.98
CA PRO A 1067 10.77 20.34 -11.35
C PRO A 1067 10.07 21.70 -11.43
N GLN A 1068 9.16 21.99 -10.49
CA GLN A 1068 8.46 23.26 -10.42
C GLN A 1068 9.42 24.39 -10.02
N ALA A 1069 10.32 24.13 -9.07
CA ALA A 1069 11.37 25.05 -8.68
C ALA A 1069 12.33 25.34 -9.83
N ALA A 1070 12.74 24.31 -10.59
CA ALA A 1070 13.52 24.47 -11.82
C ALA A 1070 12.75 25.30 -12.88
N GLY A 1071 11.43 25.13 -12.96
CA GLY A 1071 10.54 25.92 -13.80
C GLY A 1071 10.53 27.42 -13.51
N VAL A 1072 10.86 27.83 -12.27
CA VAL A 1072 11.03 29.25 -11.91
C VAL A 1072 12.26 29.86 -12.58
N ILE A 1073 13.29 29.05 -12.88
CA ILE A 1073 14.45 29.48 -13.66
C ILE A 1073 14.03 29.67 -15.12
N HIS A 1074 13.45 28.63 -15.71
CA HIS A 1074 12.88 28.66 -17.05
C HIS A 1074 11.93 27.46 -17.25
N THR A 1075 10.86 27.62 -18.04
CA THR A 1075 9.86 26.56 -18.25
C THR A 1075 10.45 25.31 -18.92
N ASP A 1076 11.52 25.46 -19.70
CA ASP A 1076 12.24 24.34 -20.32
C ASP A 1076 12.97 23.46 -19.30
N PHE A 1077 13.47 24.02 -18.20
CA PHE A 1077 14.09 23.24 -17.13
C PHE A 1077 13.06 22.34 -16.44
N MET A 1078 11.81 22.80 -16.30
CA MET A 1078 10.71 21.99 -15.79
C MET A 1078 10.33 20.86 -16.76
N ARG A 1079 10.21 21.18 -18.06
CA ARG A 1079 9.84 20.19 -19.10
C ARG A 1079 10.91 19.13 -19.31
N GLY A 1080 12.17 19.55 -19.35
CA GLY A 1080 13.33 18.70 -19.54
C GLY A 1080 13.94 18.16 -18.25
N PHE A 1081 13.31 18.36 -17.09
CA PHE A 1081 13.88 18.02 -15.78
C PHE A 1081 14.30 16.54 -15.70
N ILE A 1082 15.57 16.31 -15.32
CA ILE A 1082 16.14 14.97 -15.08
C ILE A 1082 16.26 14.74 -13.58
N SER A 1083 17.05 15.56 -12.88
CA SER A 1083 17.28 15.46 -11.45
C SER A 1083 17.77 16.79 -10.89
N ALA A 1084 17.65 16.99 -9.57
CA ALA A 1084 18.25 18.10 -8.86
C ALA A 1084 19.41 17.59 -8.00
N GLU A 1085 20.58 18.20 -8.15
CA GLU A 1085 21.68 18.06 -7.21
C GLU A 1085 21.46 19.08 -6.09
N ILE A 1086 21.29 18.60 -4.86
CA ILE A 1086 20.91 19.38 -3.69
C ILE A 1086 22.00 19.29 -2.64
N GLN A 1087 22.41 20.44 -2.15
CA GLN A 1087 23.27 20.61 -0.99
C GLN A 1087 22.59 21.54 0.02
N LYS A 1088 22.63 21.19 1.31
CA LYS A 1088 22.09 22.09 2.34
C LYS A 1088 23.08 23.21 2.64
N PHE A 1089 22.59 24.44 2.76
CA PHE A 1089 23.41 25.58 3.18
C PHE A 1089 24.14 25.33 4.51
N ALA A 1090 23.46 24.72 5.49
CA ALA A 1090 24.05 24.42 6.79
C ALA A 1090 25.27 23.48 6.68
N ASP A 1091 25.17 22.44 5.85
CA ASP A 1091 26.26 21.50 5.61
C ASP A 1091 27.43 22.16 4.85
N LEU A 1092 27.14 23.02 3.88
CA LEU A 1092 28.18 23.80 3.19
C LEU A 1092 28.91 24.75 4.15
N LYS A 1093 28.15 25.41 5.04
CA LYS A 1093 28.71 26.33 6.02
C LYS A 1093 29.56 25.63 7.08
N GLU A 1094 29.17 24.44 7.49
CA GLU A 1094 29.91 23.61 8.45
C GLU A 1094 31.20 23.04 7.84
N LEU A 1095 31.13 22.49 6.62
CA LEU A 1095 32.22 21.77 5.97
C LEU A 1095 33.12 22.66 5.09
N GLY A 1096 32.71 23.92 4.86
CA GLY A 1096 33.48 24.98 4.23
C GLY A 1096 33.45 25.00 2.69
N ASN A 1097 33.48 23.85 2.02
CA ASN A 1097 33.44 23.78 0.55
C ASN A 1097 32.67 22.56 0.01
N GLU A 1098 32.28 22.63 -1.27
CA GLU A 1098 31.49 21.60 -1.94
C GLU A 1098 32.19 20.23 -1.99
N THR A 1099 33.52 20.19 -2.16
CA THR A 1099 34.29 18.94 -2.20
C THR A 1099 34.20 18.17 -0.88
N ALA A 1100 34.29 18.89 0.25
CA ALA A 1100 34.13 18.31 1.58
C ALA A 1100 32.71 17.77 1.81
N VAL A 1101 31.68 18.46 1.30
CA VAL A 1101 30.29 18.00 1.39
C VAL A 1101 30.03 16.73 0.57
N LYS A 1102 30.61 16.64 -0.64
CA LYS A 1102 30.59 15.42 -1.44
C LYS A 1102 31.30 14.25 -0.75
N ALA A 1103 32.49 14.50 -0.19
CA ALA A 1103 33.24 13.48 0.55
C ALA A 1103 32.51 12.97 1.80
N ALA A 1104 31.70 13.82 2.43
CA ALA A 1104 30.86 13.46 3.59
C ALA A 1104 29.53 12.77 3.21
N GLY A 1105 29.26 12.55 1.92
CA GLY A 1105 28.01 11.93 1.45
C GLY A 1105 26.75 12.81 1.61
N LYS A 1106 26.92 14.11 1.88
CA LYS A 1106 25.83 15.07 2.11
C LYS A 1106 25.40 15.85 0.86
N TYR A 1107 26.00 15.56 -0.29
CA TYR A 1107 25.60 16.09 -1.59
C TYR A 1107 24.61 15.12 -2.25
N LEU A 1108 23.36 15.51 -2.38
CA LEU A 1108 22.26 14.61 -2.68
C LEU A 1108 21.80 14.75 -4.13
N GLN A 1109 21.63 13.64 -4.84
CA GLN A 1109 20.92 13.65 -6.11
C GLN A 1109 19.46 13.26 -5.87
N LYS A 1110 18.54 14.14 -6.28
CA LYS A 1110 17.12 14.05 -5.97
C LYS A 1110 16.26 14.04 -7.24
N GLY A 1111 15.24 13.19 -7.23
CA GLY A 1111 14.28 13.03 -8.34
C GLY A 1111 13.16 14.09 -8.33
N LYS A 1112 12.15 13.86 -9.17
CA LYS A 1112 11.04 14.81 -9.40
C LYS A 1112 10.17 15.06 -8.16
N ASP A 1113 10.07 14.06 -7.26
CA ASP A 1113 9.22 14.14 -6.07
C ASP A 1113 9.88 14.88 -4.90
N TYR A 1114 11.14 15.29 -5.04
CA TYR A 1114 11.82 16.06 -4.02
C TYR A 1114 11.14 17.42 -3.84
N THR A 1115 10.82 17.74 -2.60
CA THR A 1115 10.34 19.05 -2.20
C THR A 1115 11.54 19.91 -1.85
N ILE A 1116 11.70 21.06 -2.52
CA ILE A 1116 12.75 22.03 -2.18
C ILE A 1116 12.51 22.55 -0.76
N GLU A 1117 13.56 22.54 0.03
CA GLU A 1117 13.57 23.06 1.39
C GLU A 1117 14.24 24.44 1.44
N ASP A 1118 13.86 25.22 2.46
CA ASP A 1118 14.43 26.55 2.64
C ASP A 1118 15.94 26.47 2.91
N GLY A 1119 16.71 27.19 2.09
CA GLY A 1119 18.17 27.20 2.14
C GLY A 1119 18.87 26.13 1.32
N ASP A 1120 18.13 25.37 0.49
CA ASP A 1120 18.74 24.44 -0.45
C ASP A 1120 19.61 25.17 -1.47
N ILE A 1121 20.78 24.61 -1.74
CA ILE A 1121 21.64 24.99 -2.87
C ILE A 1121 21.39 23.93 -3.94
N ALA A 1122 20.74 24.33 -5.03
CA ALA A 1122 20.23 23.43 -6.04
C ALA A 1122 20.92 23.65 -7.39
N HIS A 1123 21.28 22.54 -8.05
CA HIS A 1123 21.72 22.51 -9.43
C HIS A 1123 20.84 21.52 -10.22
N PHE A 1124 20.08 22.03 -11.19
CA PHE A 1124 19.11 21.24 -11.92
C PHE A 1124 19.70 20.67 -13.20
N LYS A 1125 19.72 19.34 -13.32
CA LYS A 1125 20.03 18.64 -14.56
C LYS A 1125 18.76 18.54 -15.41
N PHE A 1126 18.86 18.96 -16.67
CA PHE A 1126 17.76 18.92 -17.62
C PHE A 1126 18.26 18.60 -19.03
N ASN A 1127 17.39 18.03 -19.87
CA ASN A 1127 17.65 17.83 -21.30
C ASN A 1127 16.39 18.16 -22.10
N VAL A 1128 16.54 19.01 -23.10
CA VAL A 1128 15.47 19.43 -24.00
C VAL A 1128 15.96 19.21 -25.42
N THR A 1129 15.47 18.16 -26.08
CA THR A 1129 15.70 17.97 -27.52
C THR A 1129 14.83 18.95 -28.28
N ASP A 1130 15.46 19.88 -29.01
CA ASP A 1130 14.77 20.78 -29.93
C ASP A 1130 13.91 19.98 -30.91
N LYS A 1131 12.60 20.20 -30.90
CA LYS A 1131 11.75 19.79 -32.02
C LYS A 1131 12.23 20.58 -33.24
N LYS A 1132 12.75 19.87 -34.26
CA LYS A 1132 12.85 20.44 -35.62
C LYS A 1132 11.49 21.07 -35.96
N LYS A 1133 11.53 22.35 -36.32
CA LYS A 1133 10.39 23.16 -36.76
C LYS A 1133 9.59 22.47 -37.85
#